data_AF-A0A430Q1D8-F1
#
_entry.id   AF-A0A430Q1D8-F1
#
_cell.length_a   1.000
_cell.length_b   1.000
_cell.length_c   1.000
_cell.angle_alpha   90.00
_cell.angle_beta   90.00
_cell.angle_gamma   90.00
#
_symmetry.space_group_name_H-M   'P 1'
#
loop_
_entity.id
_entity.type
_entity.pdbx_description
1 polymer ?
#
loop_
_entity_poly.entity_id
_entity_poly.type
_entity_poly.pdbx_seq_one_letter_code
_entity_poly.pdbx_strand_id
1 'polypeptide(L)'
;MSLIHQKLAERLFILNDRQLGVLTRIHYMKQMLSTPEYRPTVLPGGDKAFDGAWKVLLKKFPSVDVRSNPSSMQPFFNHQKELFAMLSTYYFNFVDVLDVRDHFIDLIGCLASSKITPDITVNFDVTRIYLELVSNYFAMMFLITRISDTKAILILFNFLYDQLHGKQEPNYPRMAEIFTETSEGMLNRLHKEINPYSRTLSRALRSLNDFYNRRTVRAQNWSDGHFLDILHEPSKVTHTVLGEQLGCELIPYEVMERWVVFGYLLIYPELTDEDSFNRLKVALRHSYVVVLFREEVIYIHSLLQSFLESSWVNKVGAKRINEIKETFSIACSQTPKMHADRRAYLRLSLRQLHLILSDEPGLLGPKAFLVFWGLSYASDEVHWLLRHSANPIVKKSATMASRTGPFSSDELSDPFLPELLFRMDELRSLVLRYSPVIQRFYLQLLGCYDGPGLSEYVQDILPHVNNEESVIFNSIAKQLCELADNPVVRETNLSPMQSTLFDFSGIRLDWLRLQACLSCEASAASLSDYRRLVEHINSTILHTKLVDYLDELLRLVSDMSIFIFYPSKFTELFSNCRICPAQLRFTIVFPSICSQAIQACHDLCPEERSHIGRNAANLCRHFCQEIADNICLYLFNRIDEFGNMADQLAPQNSVPWLTDEKPAKKGKKPIINTRQNVNGIMNTGGIDSRKGKRLNGPINISTNNKFTLSNNMSFDSRFIPGVESFRTNREEQTINDKTLFGLSQLCYSVNHHRELLVFDQVINPREILQNEIQFRIIDLLSSYSSFASHDNTSESLASKPSELLRRVRALMNALIDLENHVCIDVIGLFSTVFTQHTQPVDAFR
;
A
#
# COMPACT_ATOMS: atom_id res chain seq x y z
N MET A 1 -24.03 37.82 17.94
CA MET A 1 -22.57 37.61 17.77
C MET A 1 -22.42 36.90 16.44
N SER A 2 -21.64 37.41 15.48
CA SER A 2 -21.54 36.77 14.15
C SER A 2 -20.98 35.35 14.30
N LEU A 3 -21.62 34.37 13.65
CA LEU A 3 -21.24 32.94 13.72
C LEU A 3 -19.81 32.72 13.21
N ILE A 4 -19.33 33.56 12.28
CA ILE A 4 -17.94 33.57 11.78
C ILE A 4 -16.94 33.82 12.93
N HIS A 5 -17.30 34.62 13.94
CA HIS A 5 -16.41 34.92 15.06
C HIS A 5 -16.19 33.72 16.00
N GLN A 6 -17.02 32.68 15.93
CA GLN A 6 -16.79 31.44 16.65
C GLN A 6 -15.66 30.59 16.05
N LYS A 7 -15.23 30.92 14.82
CA LYS A 7 -14.11 30.26 14.12
C LYS A 7 -14.23 28.73 14.08
N LEU A 8 -15.46 28.23 13.92
CA LEU A 8 -15.74 26.79 13.93
C LEU A 8 -14.97 26.05 12.83
N ALA A 9 -14.86 26.67 11.65
CA ALA A 9 -14.08 26.16 10.52
C ALA A 9 -12.59 25.98 10.87
N GLU A 10 -11.94 27.02 11.40
CA GLU A 10 -10.53 26.98 11.77
C GLU A 10 -10.28 26.01 12.93
N ARG A 11 -11.16 26.01 13.94
CA ARG A 11 -11.07 25.07 15.07
C ARG A 11 -11.18 23.62 14.61
N LEU A 12 -12.13 23.32 13.71
CA LEU A 12 -12.29 21.99 13.09
C LEU A 12 -11.04 21.57 12.32
N PHE A 13 -10.50 22.47 11.50
CA PHE A 13 -9.31 22.21 10.69
C PHE A 13 -8.06 21.97 11.56
N ILE A 14 -7.74 22.89 12.47
CA ILE A 14 -6.53 22.84 13.31
C ILE A 14 -6.58 21.65 14.29
N LEU A 15 -7.73 21.40 14.90
CA LEU A 15 -7.84 20.33 15.90
C LEU A 15 -7.70 18.94 15.27
N ASN A 16 -8.17 18.73 14.03
CA ASN A 16 -7.97 17.46 13.32
C ASN A 16 -6.48 17.17 13.09
N ASP A 17 -5.73 18.15 12.59
CA ASP A 17 -4.29 18.02 12.38
C ASP A 17 -3.56 17.76 13.70
N ARG A 18 -3.85 18.56 14.74
CA ARG A 18 -3.28 18.37 16.08
C ARG A 18 -3.58 16.98 16.63
N GLN A 19 -4.82 16.50 16.48
CA GLN A 19 -5.24 15.18 16.95
C GLN A 19 -4.54 14.05 16.21
N LEU A 20 -4.38 14.15 14.89
CA LEU A 20 -3.63 13.17 14.09
C LEU A 20 -2.16 13.12 14.53
N GLY A 21 -1.54 14.27 14.77
CA GLY A 21 -0.17 14.32 15.26
C GLY A 21 0.00 13.74 16.67
N VAL A 22 -0.92 14.02 17.60
CA VAL A 22 -0.89 13.40 18.94
C VAL A 22 -1.14 11.89 18.86
N LEU A 23 -2.09 11.43 18.03
CA LEU A 23 -2.32 10.02 17.76
C LEU A 23 -1.04 9.33 17.23
N THR A 24 -0.33 10.00 16.32
CA THR A 24 0.96 9.54 15.78
C THR A 24 2.02 9.42 16.87
N ARG A 25 2.17 10.42 17.75
CA ARG A 25 3.11 10.37 18.90
C ARG A 25 2.78 9.23 19.85
N ILE A 26 1.50 9.01 20.17
CA ILE A 26 1.05 7.94 21.07
C ILE A 26 1.31 6.57 20.44
N HIS A 27 1.07 6.43 19.14
CA HIS A 27 1.40 5.22 18.41
C HIS A 27 2.91 4.95 18.40
N TYR A 28 3.73 5.95 18.09
CA TYR A 28 5.19 5.82 18.13
C TYR A 28 5.69 5.44 19.53
N MET A 29 5.17 6.10 20.57
CA MET A 29 5.46 5.76 21.97
C MET A 29 5.10 4.31 22.29
N LYS A 30 3.92 3.82 21.85
CA LYS A 30 3.52 2.42 22.01
C LYS A 30 4.52 1.48 21.36
N GLN A 31 4.97 1.78 20.14
CA GLN A 31 5.95 0.94 19.43
C GLN A 31 7.28 0.87 20.20
N MET A 32 7.83 2.01 20.61
CA MET A 32 9.08 2.05 21.39
C MET A 32 8.97 1.29 22.71
N LEU A 33 7.83 1.37 23.40
CA LEU A 33 7.59 0.65 24.65
C LEU A 33 7.33 -0.86 24.43
N SER A 34 6.89 -1.27 23.24
CA SER A 34 6.63 -2.68 22.92
C SER A 34 7.88 -3.41 22.45
N THR A 35 8.85 -2.70 21.86
CA THR A 35 10.11 -3.28 21.38
C THR A 35 11.11 -3.43 22.54
N PRO A 36 11.55 -4.67 22.86
CA PRO A 36 12.45 -4.91 24.00
C PRO A 36 13.77 -4.13 23.97
N GLU A 37 14.29 -3.84 22.78
CA GLU A 37 15.54 -3.09 22.58
C GLU A 37 15.43 -1.61 22.97
N TYR A 38 14.24 -1.02 22.82
CA TYR A 38 14.01 0.41 23.09
C TYR A 38 13.26 0.66 24.41
N ARG A 39 12.58 -0.36 24.96
CA ARG A 39 11.81 -0.24 26.20
C ARG A 39 12.74 0.01 27.40
N PRO A 40 12.54 1.09 28.19
CA PRO A 40 13.37 1.36 29.37
C PRO A 40 13.35 0.21 30.38
N THR A 41 14.55 -0.25 30.79
CA THR A 41 14.70 -1.38 31.72
C THR A 41 14.16 -1.09 33.12
N VAL A 42 14.02 0.19 33.49
CA VAL A 42 13.41 0.59 34.77
C VAL A 42 11.91 0.28 34.84
N LEU A 43 11.22 0.10 33.71
CA LEU A 43 9.79 -0.21 33.71
C LEU A 43 9.52 -1.63 34.26
N PRO A 44 8.29 -1.92 34.72
CA PRO A 44 7.97 -3.21 35.31
C PRO A 44 8.35 -4.40 34.42
N GLY A 45 9.02 -5.40 35.00
CA GLY A 45 9.47 -6.61 34.30
C GLY A 45 10.80 -6.46 33.53
N GLY A 46 11.49 -5.32 33.66
CA GLY A 46 12.86 -5.15 33.18
C GLY A 46 13.89 -5.54 34.24
N ASP A 47 14.51 -4.55 34.89
CA ASP A 47 15.53 -4.75 35.93
C ASP A 47 14.91 -5.14 37.28
N LYS A 48 15.33 -6.31 37.79
CA LYS A 48 14.90 -6.88 39.06
C LYS A 48 15.20 -5.99 40.26
N ALA A 49 16.16 -5.06 40.15
CA ALA A 49 16.46 -4.09 41.21
C ALA A 49 15.24 -3.21 41.55
N PHE A 50 14.34 -2.97 40.59
CA PHE A 50 13.16 -2.11 40.77
C PHE A 50 11.88 -2.87 41.14
N ASP A 51 11.87 -4.21 41.09
CA ASP A 51 10.66 -5.02 41.31
C ASP A 51 10.02 -4.79 42.68
N GLY A 52 10.84 -4.70 43.73
CA GLY A 52 10.38 -4.42 45.09
C GLY A 52 9.71 -3.04 45.20
N ALA A 53 10.24 -2.06 44.48
CA ALA A 53 9.71 -0.70 44.44
C ALA A 53 8.40 -0.64 43.65
N TRP A 54 8.36 -1.28 42.47
CA TRP A 54 7.15 -1.34 41.64
C TRP A 54 5.98 -2.03 42.34
N LYS A 55 6.22 -3.11 43.08
CA LYS A 55 5.17 -3.78 43.86
C LYS A 55 4.48 -2.85 44.86
N VAL A 56 5.25 -1.98 45.51
CA VAL A 56 4.68 -1.02 46.47
C VAL A 56 3.96 0.11 45.74
N LEU A 57 4.56 0.65 44.68
CA LEU A 57 4.03 1.79 43.95
C LEU A 57 2.71 1.42 43.24
N LEU A 58 2.67 0.32 42.48
CA LEU A 58 1.48 -0.11 41.74
C LEU A 58 0.33 -0.55 42.67
N LYS A 59 0.63 -1.12 43.85
CA LYS A 59 -0.39 -1.50 44.83
C LYS A 59 -1.15 -0.29 45.38
N LYS A 60 -0.52 0.88 45.41
CA LYS A 60 -1.12 2.11 45.91
C LYS A 60 -1.80 2.94 44.83
N PHE A 61 -1.67 2.58 43.56
CA PHE A 61 -2.31 3.30 42.47
C PHE A 61 -3.82 3.50 42.71
N PRO A 62 -4.37 4.73 42.54
CA PRO A 62 -3.73 5.95 42.04
C PRO A 62 -3.12 6.86 43.14
N SER A 63 -3.19 6.52 44.41
CA SER A 63 -2.61 7.35 45.48
C SER A 63 -1.10 7.12 45.62
N VAL A 64 -0.36 8.21 45.87
CA VAL A 64 1.08 8.16 46.14
C VAL A 64 1.32 8.64 47.55
N ASP A 65 1.86 7.77 48.41
CA ASP A 65 2.08 8.08 49.82
C ASP A 65 3.54 7.85 50.21
N VAL A 66 4.33 8.91 50.00
CA VAL A 66 5.80 8.97 50.02
C VAL A 66 6.41 8.47 51.33
N ARG A 67 5.73 8.70 52.45
CA ARG A 67 6.32 8.62 53.80
C ARG A 67 6.29 7.22 54.41
N SER A 68 5.68 6.27 53.73
CA SER A 68 5.30 4.98 54.32
C SER A 68 6.33 3.86 54.15
N ASN A 69 7.31 3.97 53.23
CA ASN A 69 8.34 2.95 53.04
C ASN A 69 9.58 3.45 52.24
N PRO A 70 10.49 4.23 52.86
CA PRO A 70 11.63 4.83 52.15
C PRO A 70 12.72 3.82 51.73
N SER A 71 12.80 2.65 52.37
CA SER A 71 13.83 1.63 52.07
C SER A 71 13.56 0.87 50.78
N SER A 72 12.30 0.58 50.44
CA SER A 72 11.95 -0.10 49.18
C SER A 72 11.97 0.83 47.96
N MET A 73 11.91 2.15 48.17
CA MET A 73 11.94 3.17 47.11
C MET A 73 13.36 3.66 46.76
N GLN A 74 14.39 3.19 47.47
CA GLN A 74 15.80 3.56 47.24
C GLN A 74 16.27 3.49 45.78
N PRO A 75 15.90 2.46 44.97
CA PRO A 75 16.32 2.39 43.58
C PRO A 75 15.88 3.59 42.73
N PHE A 76 14.67 4.12 42.98
CA PHE A 76 14.15 5.31 42.29
C PHE A 76 14.82 6.59 42.79
N PHE A 77 15.15 6.69 44.08
CA PHE A 77 15.85 7.86 44.63
C PHE A 77 17.25 8.00 44.05
N ASN A 78 17.99 6.90 43.90
CA ASN A 78 19.36 6.92 43.38
C ASN A 78 19.45 7.43 41.94
N HIS A 79 18.41 7.21 41.12
CA HIS A 79 18.37 7.58 39.70
C HIS A 79 17.36 8.69 39.39
N GLN A 80 16.90 9.44 40.41
CA GLN A 80 15.75 10.34 40.31
C GLN A 80 15.79 11.32 39.11
N LYS A 81 16.92 11.99 38.88
CA LYS A 81 17.05 13.01 37.82
C LYS A 81 16.95 12.41 36.41
N GLU A 82 17.61 11.28 36.19
CA GLU A 82 17.60 10.57 34.91
C GLU A 82 16.22 9.99 34.61
N LEU A 83 15.59 9.36 35.60
CA LEU A 83 14.25 8.81 35.48
C LEU A 83 13.21 9.89 35.20
N PHE A 84 13.32 11.05 35.85
CA PHE A 84 12.42 12.17 35.62
C PHE A 84 12.54 12.70 34.20
N ALA A 85 13.77 12.90 33.70
CA ALA A 85 14.01 13.36 32.33
C ALA A 85 13.48 12.35 31.28
N MET A 86 13.76 11.06 31.46
CA MET A 86 13.27 10.01 30.57
C MET A 86 11.74 9.92 30.57
N LEU A 87 11.11 9.82 31.74
CA LEU A 87 9.66 9.68 31.83
C LEU A 87 8.90 10.93 31.37
N SER A 88 9.51 12.12 31.44
CA SER A 88 8.92 13.35 30.91
C SER A 88 8.52 13.18 29.44
N THR A 89 9.36 12.52 28.64
CA THR A 89 9.11 12.32 27.19
C THR A 89 7.86 11.50 26.91
N TYR A 90 7.50 10.58 27.80
CA TYR A 90 6.28 9.77 27.69
C TYR A 90 5.09 10.43 28.37
N TYR A 91 5.30 11.01 29.55
CA TYR A 91 4.24 11.61 30.36
C TYR A 91 3.57 12.79 29.66
N PHE A 92 4.36 13.69 29.05
CA PHE A 92 3.80 14.84 28.35
C PHE A 92 3.05 14.46 27.06
N ASN A 93 3.31 13.29 26.47
CA ASN A 93 2.45 12.78 25.39
C ASN A 93 1.02 12.49 25.90
N PHE A 94 0.87 11.98 27.14
CA PHE A 94 -0.45 11.79 27.75
C PHE A 94 -1.11 13.11 28.13
N VAL A 95 -0.32 14.12 28.53
CA VAL A 95 -0.85 15.48 28.76
C VAL A 95 -1.41 16.07 27.46
N ASP A 96 -0.69 15.93 26.34
CA ASP A 96 -1.18 16.36 25.03
C ASP A 96 -2.50 15.67 24.63
N VAL A 97 -2.66 14.38 24.93
CA VAL A 97 -3.94 13.68 24.73
C VAL A 97 -5.05 14.33 25.56
N LEU A 98 -4.78 14.63 26.84
CA LEU A 98 -5.78 15.23 27.73
C LEU A 98 -6.19 16.62 27.22
N ASP A 99 -5.24 17.41 26.74
CA ASP A 99 -5.50 18.72 26.15
C ASP A 99 -6.32 18.63 24.86
N VAL A 100 -5.97 17.70 23.95
CA VAL A 100 -6.76 17.46 22.72
C VAL A 100 -8.17 17.00 23.07
N ARG A 101 -8.33 16.13 24.07
CA ARG A 101 -9.65 15.71 24.56
C ARG A 101 -10.48 16.91 25.03
N ASP A 102 -9.90 17.78 25.84
CA ASP A 102 -10.64 18.92 26.39
C ASP A 102 -11.11 19.88 25.28
N HIS A 103 -10.24 20.17 24.29
CA HIS A 103 -10.60 20.98 23.12
C HIS A 103 -11.62 20.30 22.21
N PHE A 104 -11.56 18.97 22.09
CA PHE A 104 -12.52 18.18 21.32
C PHE A 104 -13.92 18.25 21.94
N ILE A 105 -14.04 18.03 23.25
CA ILE A 105 -15.33 18.07 23.95
C ILE A 105 -15.92 19.49 23.88
N ASP A 106 -15.11 20.54 24.04
CA ASP A 106 -15.56 21.92 23.89
C ASP A 106 -16.05 22.22 22.47
N LEU A 107 -15.31 21.79 21.43
CA LEU A 107 -15.67 22.04 20.04
C LEU A 107 -16.96 21.31 19.66
N ILE A 108 -17.12 20.02 20.00
CA ILE A 108 -18.36 19.30 19.71
C ILE A 108 -19.54 19.90 20.50
N GLY A 109 -19.30 20.36 21.73
CA GLY A 109 -20.28 21.13 22.50
C GLY A 109 -20.73 22.39 21.78
N CYS A 110 -19.80 23.18 21.25
CA CYS A 110 -20.09 24.37 20.45
C CYS A 110 -20.87 24.04 19.16
N LEU A 111 -20.47 23.02 18.41
CA LEU A 111 -21.15 22.59 17.18
C LEU A 111 -22.59 22.14 17.47
N ALA A 112 -22.79 21.37 18.55
CA ALA A 112 -24.11 20.92 18.97
C ALA A 112 -24.99 22.07 19.47
N SER A 113 -24.43 23.02 20.23
CA SER A 113 -25.16 24.21 20.68
C SER A 113 -25.59 25.12 19.53
N SER A 114 -24.79 25.16 18.46
CA SER A 114 -25.09 25.87 17.21
C SER A 114 -26.07 25.10 16.31
N LYS A 115 -26.41 23.86 16.71
CA LYS A 115 -27.31 22.93 16.02
C LYS A 115 -26.98 22.79 14.53
N ILE A 116 -25.71 22.59 14.23
CA ILE A 116 -25.27 22.39 12.86
C ILE A 116 -25.97 21.17 12.24
N THR A 117 -26.36 21.31 10.98
CA THR A 117 -26.98 20.23 10.20
C THR A 117 -25.97 19.60 9.25
N PRO A 118 -25.17 18.60 9.68
CA PRO A 118 -24.21 17.94 8.81
C PRO A 118 -24.91 17.11 7.74
N ASP A 119 -24.43 17.23 6.50
CA ASP A 119 -24.81 16.46 5.33
C ASP A 119 -23.64 16.46 4.33
N ILE A 120 -23.05 15.29 4.10
CA ILE A 120 -21.86 15.14 3.23
C ILE A 120 -22.13 15.62 1.79
N THR A 121 -23.39 15.67 1.36
CA THR A 121 -23.77 16.14 0.02
C THR A 121 -23.92 17.66 -0.08
N VAL A 122 -24.03 18.34 1.07
CA VAL A 122 -24.25 19.79 1.15
C VAL A 122 -23.01 20.49 1.68
N ASN A 123 -22.73 20.33 2.97
CA ASN A 123 -21.58 20.89 3.68
C ASN A 123 -20.48 19.82 3.79
N PHE A 124 -19.97 19.43 2.62
CA PHE A 124 -19.01 18.35 2.43
C PHE A 124 -17.82 18.43 3.39
N ASP A 125 -17.09 19.55 3.41
CA ASP A 125 -15.87 19.66 4.20
C ASP A 125 -16.16 19.67 5.71
N VAL A 126 -17.21 20.39 6.15
CA VAL A 126 -17.61 20.40 7.56
C VAL A 126 -17.98 18.99 8.03
N THR A 127 -18.81 18.27 7.27
CA THR A 127 -19.26 16.93 7.63
C THR A 127 -18.09 15.93 7.63
N ARG A 128 -17.23 15.98 6.61
CA ARG A 128 -16.03 15.13 6.49
C ARG A 128 -15.09 15.34 7.68
N ILE A 129 -14.73 16.59 7.95
CA ILE A 129 -13.77 16.97 9.02
C ILE A 129 -14.37 16.66 10.41
N TYR A 130 -15.68 16.82 10.59
CA TYR A 130 -16.37 16.45 11.83
C TYR A 130 -16.34 14.93 12.08
N LEU A 131 -16.65 14.12 11.07
CA LEU A 131 -16.62 12.66 11.20
C LEU A 131 -15.20 12.14 11.45
N GLU A 132 -14.21 12.73 10.78
CA GLU A 132 -12.79 12.46 10.98
C GLU A 132 -12.36 12.79 12.42
N LEU A 133 -12.75 13.95 12.94
CA LEU A 133 -12.47 14.37 14.32
C LEU A 133 -13.02 13.38 15.36
N VAL A 134 -14.27 12.93 15.19
CA VAL A 134 -14.91 11.97 16.10
C VAL A 134 -14.22 10.60 16.02
N SER A 135 -13.89 10.15 14.81
CA SER A 135 -13.21 8.87 14.58
C SER A 135 -11.78 8.84 15.11
N ASN A 136 -11.02 9.93 14.91
CA ASN A 136 -9.67 10.07 15.43
C ASN A 136 -9.66 10.27 16.96
N TYR A 137 -10.69 10.89 17.53
CA TYR A 137 -10.88 10.95 18.99
C TYR A 137 -11.05 9.56 19.59
N PHE A 138 -11.95 8.76 19.02
CA PHE A 138 -12.11 7.36 19.40
C PHE A 138 -10.78 6.61 19.27
N ALA A 139 -10.07 6.78 18.14
CA ALA A 139 -8.83 6.07 17.90
C ALA A 139 -7.74 6.40 18.92
N MET A 140 -7.56 7.68 19.22
CA MET A 140 -6.60 8.18 20.20
C MET A 140 -6.88 7.64 21.60
N MET A 141 -8.12 7.77 22.06
CA MET A 141 -8.50 7.34 23.41
C MET A 141 -8.46 5.82 23.56
N PHE A 142 -8.88 5.08 22.53
CA PHE A 142 -8.86 3.62 22.57
C PHE A 142 -7.44 3.05 22.44
N LEU A 143 -6.53 3.68 21.68
CA LEU A 143 -5.14 3.25 21.53
C LEU A 143 -4.38 3.26 22.87
N ILE A 144 -4.68 4.20 23.77
CA ILE A 144 -4.07 4.30 25.10
C ILE A 144 -4.31 3.03 25.92
N THR A 145 -5.47 2.38 25.76
CA THR A 145 -5.79 1.12 26.44
C THR A 145 -4.87 -0.04 26.02
N ARG A 146 -4.15 0.11 24.91
CA ARG A 146 -3.19 -0.89 24.38
C ARG A 146 -1.75 -0.64 24.83
N ILE A 147 -1.50 0.39 25.63
CA ILE A 147 -0.18 0.69 26.18
C ILE A 147 -0.12 0.08 27.58
N SER A 148 0.61 -1.03 27.72
CA SER A 148 0.72 -1.78 28.98
C SER A 148 1.33 -0.96 30.12
N ASP A 149 2.27 -0.07 29.79
CA ASP A 149 3.06 0.70 30.76
C ASP A 149 2.38 2.01 31.21
N THR A 150 1.18 2.34 30.73
CA THR A 150 0.48 3.61 31.07
C THR A 150 0.38 3.84 32.57
N LYS A 151 -0.09 2.84 33.34
CA LYS A 151 -0.20 2.92 34.81
C LYS A 151 1.16 3.21 35.46
N ALA A 152 2.21 2.55 34.99
CA ALA A 152 3.56 2.65 35.53
C ALA A 152 4.18 4.03 35.25
N ILE A 153 4.04 4.53 34.02
CA ILE A 153 4.54 5.85 33.61
C ILE A 153 3.86 6.95 34.43
N LEU A 154 2.53 6.92 34.55
CA LEU A 154 1.77 7.95 35.27
C LEU A 154 2.17 8.02 36.75
N ILE A 155 2.21 6.88 37.44
CA ILE A 155 2.47 6.88 38.89
C ILE A 155 3.92 7.17 39.24
N LEU A 156 4.87 6.67 38.46
CA LEU A 156 6.29 6.92 38.71
C LEU A 156 6.64 8.38 38.41
N PHE A 157 6.12 8.95 37.31
CA PHE A 157 6.32 10.37 37.04
C PHE A 157 5.73 11.23 38.16
N ASN A 158 4.50 10.97 38.57
CA ASN A 158 3.87 11.72 39.67
C ASN A 158 4.62 11.57 40.99
N PHE A 159 5.11 10.37 41.32
CA PHE A 159 5.96 10.15 42.49
C PHE A 159 7.23 10.99 42.44
N LEU A 160 7.96 10.97 41.32
CA LEU A 160 9.18 11.76 41.15
C LEU A 160 8.89 13.27 41.15
N TYR A 161 7.77 13.70 40.57
CA TYR A 161 7.34 15.09 40.54
C TYR A 161 7.03 15.62 41.95
N ASP A 162 6.28 14.87 42.75
CA ASP A 162 5.95 15.20 44.14
C ASP A 162 7.22 15.26 45.01
N GLN A 163 8.19 14.37 44.78
CA GLN A 163 9.49 14.46 45.45
C GLN A 163 10.28 15.73 45.11
N LEU A 164 10.25 16.17 43.85
CA LEU A 164 11.01 17.33 43.41
C LEU A 164 10.34 18.65 43.77
N HIS A 165 9.01 18.71 43.77
CA HIS A 165 8.24 19.96 43.89
C HIS A 165 7.40 20.04 45.18
N GLY A 166 7.33 18.96 45.97
CA GLY A 166 6.54 18.89 47.21
C GLY A 166 5.02 18.93 47.01
N LYS A 167 4.55 18.70 45.77
CA LYS A 167 3.13 18.67 45.40
C LYS A 167 2.88 17.67 44.28
N GLN A 168 1.66 17.13 44.24
CA GLN A 168 1.20 16.27 43.14
C GLN A 168 1.20 17.02 41.80
N GLU A 169 1.47 16.30 40.71
CA GLU A 169 1.34 16.84 39.36
C GLU A 169 -0.15 17.16 39.06
N PRO A 170 -0.48 18.36 38.52
CA PRO A 170 -1.88 18.80 38.38
C PRO A 170 -2.80 17.94 37.50
N ASN A 171 -2.29 17.38 36.40
CA ASN A 171 -3.03 16.57 35.43
C ASN A 171 -3.10 15.08 35.83
N TYR A 172 -2.17 14.61 36.68
CA TYR A 172 -2.09 13.20 37.10
C TYR A 172 -3.43 12.63 37.60
N PRO A 173 -4.22 13.28 38.48
CA PRO A 173 -5.46 12.68 38.98
C PRO A 173 -6.45 12.37 37.84
N ARG A 174 -6.59 13.29 36.88
CA ARG A 174 -7.46 13.14 35.72
C ARG A 174 -6.97 12.02 34.80
N MET A 175 -5.67 12.00 34.51
CA MET A 175 -5.07 10.97 33.65
C MET A 175 -5.12 9.58 34.29
N ALA A 176 -4.87 9.49 35.59
CA ALA A 176 -4.96 8.23 36.33
C ALA A 176 -6.37 7.64 36.32
N GLU A 177 -7.40 8.49 36.41
CA GLU A 177 -8.80 8.07 36.31
C GLU A 177 -9.15 7.62 34.88
N ILE A 178 -8.80 8.41 33.86
CA ILE A 178 -9.26 8.20 32.48
C ILE A 178 -8.43 7.14 31.74
N PHE A 179 -7.10 7.25 31.76
CA PHE A 179 -6.22 6.47 30.88
C PHE A 179 -5.92 5.05 31.37
N THR A 180 -6.40 4.69 32.56
CA THR A 180 -6.11 3.38 33.17
C THR A 180 -7.30 2.43 33.21
N GLU A 181 -8.39 2.83 32.56
CA GLU A 181 -9.58 2.01 32.34
C GLU A 181 -9.29 0.80 31.45
N THR A 182 -10.11 -0.23 31.58
CA THR A 182 -10.13 -1.35 30.64
C THR A 182 -10.69 -0.89 29.29
N SER A 183 -10.51 -1.68 28.24
CA SER A 183 -11.10 -1.41 26.92
C SER A 183 -12.62 -1.21 27.00
N GLU A 184 -13.35 -2.05 27.74
CA GLU A 184 -14.79 -1.92 27.96
C GLU A 184 -15.15 -0.68 28.80
N GLY A 185 -14.35 -0.34 29.81
CA GLY A 185 -14.52 0.88 30.60
C GLY A 185 -14.38 2.13 29.74
N MET A 186 -13.33 2.17 28.91
CA MET A 186 -13.05 3.25 27.97
C MET A 186 -14.20 3.43 26.97
N LEU A 187 -14.74 2.34 26.41
CA LEU A 187 -15.91 2.42 25.52
C LEU A 187 -17.12 3.04 26.21
N ASN A 188 -17.41 2.62 27.44
CA ASN A 188 -18.50 3.18 28.24
C ASN A 188 -18.30 4.67 28.52
N ARG A 189 -17.06 5.10 28.79
CA ARG A 189 -16.73 6.52 28.99
C ARG A 189 -16.94 7.32 27.70
N LEU A 190 -16.38 6.86 26.59
CA LEU A 190 -16.50 7.54 25.30
C LEU A 190 -17.97 7.62 24.85
N HIS A 191 -18.76 6.56 25.06
CA HIS A 191 -20.20 6.60 24.84
C HIS A 191 -20.86 7.72 25.67
N LYS A 192 -20.59 7.80 26.97
CA LYS A 192 -21.18 8.85 27.84
C LYS A 192 -20.79 10.26 27.42
N GLU A 193 -19.57 10.46 26.93
CA GLU A 193 -19.08 11.77 26.46
C GLU A 193 -19.73 12.20 25.13
N ILE A 194 -19.99 11.26 24.22
CA ILE A 194 -20.49 11.56 22.86
C ILE A 194 -22.00 11.47 22.74
N ASN A 195 -22.67 10.63 23.55
CA ASN A 195 -24.12 10.42 23.47
C ASN A 195 -24.98 11.70 23.57
N PRO A 196 -24.62 12.75 24.34
CA PRO A 196 -25.32 14.04 24.30
C PRO A 196 -25.40 14.69 22.90
N TYR A 197 -24.46 14.33 22.02
CA TYR A 197 -24.33 14.84 20.65
C TYR A 197 -24.81 13.81 19.60
N SER A 198 -25.54 12.77 20.02
CA SER A 198 -25.93 11.66 19.15
C SER A 198 -26.71 12.09 17.91
N ARG A 199 -27.56 13.11 18.04
CA ARG A 199 -28.38 13.63 16.93
C ARG A 199 -27.52 14.17 15.78
N THR A 200 -26.50 14.96 16.09
CA THR A 200 -25.59 15.55 15.10
C THR A 200 -24.77 14.45 14.42
N LEU A 201 -24.22 13.51 15.21
CA LEU A 201 -23.46 12.38 14.69
C LEU A 201 -24.31 11.44 13.82
N SER A 202 -25.50 11.07 14.29
CA SER A 202 -26.45 10.21 13.56
C SER A 202 -26.85 10.81 12.21
N ARG A 203 -27.07 12.14 12.16
CA ARG A 203 -27.36 12.86 10.90
C ARG A 203 -26.17 12.83 9.94
N ALA A 204 -24.95 13.10 10.44
CA ALA A 204 -23.73 13.04 9.62
C ALA A 204 -23.54 11.63 9.03
N LEU A 205 -23.67 10.58 9.84
CA LEU A 205 -23.54 9.19 9.40
C LEU A 205 -24.63 8.79 8.40
N ARG A 206 -25.86 9.28 8.58
CA ARG A 206 -26.96 9.02 7.64
C ARG A 206 -26.68 9.57 6.24
N SER A 207 -26.03 10.73 6.14
CA SER A 207 -25.71 11.34 4.84
C SER A 207 -24.74 10.52 3.97
N LEU A 208 -23.98 9.61 4.58
CA LEU A 208 -23.01 8.75 3.86
C LEU A 208 -23.66 7.63 3.05
N ASN A 209 -24.96 7.34 3.27
CA ASN A 209 -25.61 6.10 2.85
C ASN A 209 -25.37 5.73 1.38
N ASP A 210 -25.57 6.67 0.46
CA ASP A 210 -25.55 6.37 -0.97
C ASP A 210 -24.11 6.10 -1.46
N PHE A 211 -23.13 6.84 -0.96
CA PHE A 211 -21.71 6.62 -1.26
C PHE A 211 -21.17 5.34 -0.62
N TYR A 212 -21.58 5.08 0.63
CA TYR A 212 -21.14 3.91 1.37
C TYR A 212 -21.61 2.61 0.70
N ASN A 213 -22.86 2.60 0.21
CA ASN A 213 -23.41 1.49 -0.54
C ASN A 213 -22.74 1.35 -1.93
N ARG A 214 -22.46 2.46 -2.64
CA ARG A 214 -21.71 2.43 -3.91
C ARG A 214 -20.30 1.86 -3.75
N ARG A 215 -19.64 2.09 -2.63
CA ARG A 215 -18.31 1.53 -2.32
C ARG A 215 -18.31 0.05 -1.94
N THR A 216 -19.47 -0.54 -1.70
CA THR A 216 -19.63 -1.94 -1.29
C THR A 216 -20.24 -2.84 -2.37
N VAL A 217 -20.36 -2.36 -3.62
CA VAL A 217 -20.88 -3.15 -4.75
C VAL A 217 -19.91 -4.20 -5.29
N ARG A 218 -20.40 -5.26 -5.94
CA ARG A 218 -19.52 -6.32 -6.47
C ARG A 218 -18.86 -5.89 -7.78
N ALA A 219 -17.77 -6.56 -8.15
CA ALA A 219 -17.09 -6.34 -9.43
C ALA A 219 -18.02 -6.50 -10.65
N GLN A 220 -19.03 -7.38 -10.56
CA GLN A 220 -20.03 -7.51 -11.62
C GLN A 220 -20.81 -6.20 -11.85
N ASN A 221 -21.17 -5.48 -10.79
CA ASN A 221 -21.85 -4.19 -10.92
C ASN A 221 -20.98 -3.14 -11.60
N TRP A 222 -19.66 -3.17 -11.37
CA TRP A 222 -18.71 -2.31 -12.08
C TRP A 222 -18.63 -2.67 -13.56
N SER A 223 -18.59 -3.96 -13.88
CA SER A 223 -18.60 -4.45 -15.25
C SER A 223 -19.87 -4.04 -15.99
N ASP A 224 -21.04 -4.23 -15.38
CA ASP A 224 -22.34 -3.90 -15.98
C ASP A 224 -22.51 -2.38 -16.16
N GLY A 225 -21.89 -1.58 -15.28
CA GLY A 225 -21.89 -0.13 -15.33
C GLY A 225 -20.75 0.50 -16.12
N HIS A 226 -19.88 -0.30 -16.76
CA HIS A 226 -18.71 0.19 -17.51
C HIS A 226 -17.80 1.14 -16.70
N PHE A 227 -17.63 0.83 -15.42
CA PHE A 227 -16.85 1.66 -14.50
C PHE A 227 -15.40 1.83 -14.98
N LEU A 228 -14.92 3.07 -15.08
CA LEU A 228 -13.59 3.46 -15.59
C LEU A 228 -13.31 3.13 -17.08
N ASP A 229 -14.27 2.58 -17.83
CA ASP A 229 -14.11 2.28 -19.25
C ASP A 229 -14.37 3.53 -20.10
N ILE A 230 -13.30 4.23 -20.46
CA ILE A 230 -13.35 5.43 -21.32
C ILE A 230 -13.81 5.10 -22.74
N LEU A 231 -13.62 3.86 -23.21
CA LEU A 231 -13.90 3.45 -24.58
C LEU A 231 -15.32 2.91 -24.77
N HIS A 232 -16.09 2.77 -23.68
CA HIS A 232 -17.48 2.34 -23.77
C HIS A 232 -18.32 3.27 -24.67
N GLU A 233 -18.09 4.58 -24.57
CA GLU A 233 -18.72 5.60 -25.42
C GLU A 233 -17.66 6.46 -26.12
N PRO A 234 -17.12 6.02 -27.28
CA PRO A 234 -16.01 6.71 -27.96
C PRO A 234 -16.28 8.18 -28.31
N SER A 235 -17.55 8.55 -28.53
CA SER A 235 -17.95 9.94 -28.79
C SER A 235 -17.79 10.86 -27.58
N LYS A 236 -17.73 10.32 -26.35
CA LYS A 236 -17.61 11.09 -25.10
C LYS A 236 -16.19 11.04 -24.50
N VAL A 237 -15.21 10.53 -25.25
CA VAL A 237 -13.82 10.44 -24.80
C VAL A 237 -13.23 11.81 -24.47
N THR A 238 -13.64 12.86 -25.19
CA THR A 238 -13.19 14.25 -24.93
C THR A 238 -14.05 14.99 -23.91
N HIS A 239 -15.19 14.43 -23.49
CA HIS A 239 -16.09 15.08 -22.53
C HIS A 239 -15.47 15.08 -21.14
N THR A 240 -15.53 16.24 -20.48
CA THR A 240 -15.14 16.38 -19.08
C THR A 240 -16.05 15.55 -18.18
N VAL A 241 -15.47 14.87 -17.20
CA VAL A 241 -16.26 14.22 -16.16
C VAL A 241 -16.79 15.29 -15.21
N LEU A 242 -18.09 15.56 -15.31
CA LEU A 242 -18.83 16.47 -14.43
C LEU A 242 -19.86 15.66 -13.64
N GLY A 243 -20.08 16.02 -12.37
CA GLY A 243 -21.07 15.38 -11.52
C GLY A 243 -21.28 16.16 -10.23
N GLU A 244 -22.48 16.08 -9.66
CA GLU A 244 -22.90 16.89 -8.51
C GLU A 244 -22.05 16.68 -7.25
N GLN A 245 -21.45 15.49 -7.09
CA GLN A 245 -20.86 15.04 -5.81
C GLN A 245 -19.54 14.28 -6.01
N LEU A 246 -18.75 14.66 -7.04
CA LEU A 246 -17.49 13.99 -7.38
C LEU A 246 -16.48 13.95 -6.22
N GLY A 247 -16.46 14.98 -5.37
CA GLY A 247 -15.58 15.02 -4.19
C GLY A 247 -15.86 13.90 -3.19
N CYS A 248 -17.11 13.47 -3.04
CA CYS A 248 -17.50 12.37 -2.16
C CYS A 248 -17.01 11.01 -2.64
N GLU A 249 -16.87 10.83 -3.96
CA GLU A 249 -16.40 9.59 -4.56
C GLU A 249 -14.90 9.32 -4.26
N LEU A 250 -14.16 10.33 -3.83
CA LEU A 250 -12.74 10.24 -3.47
C LEU A 250 -12.51 9.93 -1.98
N ILE A 251 -13.54 9.89 -1.13
CA ILE A 251 -13.38 9.53 0.29
C ILE A 251 -13.05 8.03 0.38
N PRO A 252 -11.90 7.59 0.93
CA PRO A 252 -11.55 6.18 1.05
C PRO A 252 -12.61 5.35 1.80
N TYR A 253 -12.86 4.10 1.36
CA TYR A 253 -13.84 3.22 2.01
C TYR A 253 -13.44 2.92 3.44
N GLU A 254 -12.14 2.69 3.71
CA GLU A 254 -11.63 2.44 5.06
C GLU A 254 -11.93 3.60 6.02
N VAL A 255 -11.85 4.84 5.53
CA VAL A 255 -12.21 6.05 6.31
C VAL A 255 -13.70 6.08 6.61
N MET A 256 -14.56 5.81 5.62
CA MET A 256 -16.02 5.73 5.84
C MET A 256 -16.40 4.58 6.78
N GLU A 257 -15.75 3.43 6.64
CA GLU A 257 -15.92 2.26 7.52
C GLU A 257 -15.58 2.61 8.97
N ARG A 258 -14.48 3.34 9.21
CA ARG A 258 -14.13 3.85 10.54
C ARG A 258 -15.19 4.82 11.08
N TRP A 259 -15.67 5.77 10.27
CA TRP A 259 -16.72 6.70 10.70
C TRP A 259 -18.00 5.95 11.11
N VAL A 260 -18.46 5.02 10.28
CA VAL A 260 -19.67 4.23 10.53
C VAL A 260 -19.50 3.35 11.76
N VAL A 261 -18.41 2.58 11.85
CA VAL A 261 -18.18 1.64 12.96
C VAL A 261 -17.97 2.41 14.26
N PHE A 262 -17.00 3.32 14.34
CA PHE A 262 -16.71 4.04 15.58
C PHE A 262 -17.85 4.98 15.96
N GLY A 263 -18.46 5.66 14.99
CA GLY A 263 -19.62 6.50 15.23
C GLY A 263 -20.77 5.73 15.87
N TYR A 264 -21.20 4.61 15.29
CA TYR A 264 -22.29 3.82 15.86
C TYR A 264 -21.91 3.07 17.15
N LEU A 265 -20.64 2.76 17.40
CA LEU A 265 -20.22 2.30 18.73
C LEU A 265 -20.48 3.37 19.81
N LEU A 266 -20.14 4.63 19.50
CA LEU A 266 -20.31 5.76 20.42
C LEU A 266 -21.77 6.14 20.66
N ILE A 267 -22.66 5.91 19.68
CA ILE A 267 -24.09 6.22 19.76
C ILE A 267 -24.95 4.98 19.54
N TYR A 268 -24.56 3.85 20.14
CA TYR A 268 -25.22 2.56 19.95
C TYR A 268 -26.75 2.54 20.20
N PRO A 269 -27.37 3.38 21.05
CA PRO A 269 -28.84 3.38 21.19
C PRO A 269 -29.57 3.69 19.88
N GLU A 270 -28.96 4.47 18.98
CA GLU A 270 -29.48 4.80 17.65
C GLU A 270 -29.58 3.57 16.74
N LEU A 271 -28.86 2.47 17.03
CA LEU A 271 -28.95 1.20 16.29
C LEU A 271 -30.28 0.45 16.51
N THR A 272 -31.16 0.98 17.37
CA THR A 272 -32.55 0.51 17.44
C THR A 272 -33.26 0.77 16.10
N ASP A 273 -32.94 1.88 15.44
CA ASP A 273 -33.39 2.21 14.09
C ASP A 273 -32.80 1.23 13.05
N GLU A 274 -33.65 0.80 12.11
CA GLU A 274 -33.28 -0.24 11.15
C GLU A 274 -32.31 0.27 10.09
N ASP A 275 -32.48 1.51 9.61
CA ASP A 275 -31.56 2.10 8.63
C ASP A 275 -30.16 2.30 9.21
N SER A 276 -30.10 2.76 10.46
CA SER A 276 -28.84 2.93 11.22
C SER A 276 -28.15 1.61 11.47
N PHE A 277 -28.90 0.58 11.87
CA PHE A 277 -28.35 -0.76 12.00
C PHE A 277 -27.89 -1.34 10.66
N ASN A 278 -28.63 -1.12 9.58
CA ASN A 278 -28.27 -1.61 8.24
C ASN A 278 -26.93 -1.03 7.75
N ARG A 279 -26.66 0.26 7.99
CA ARG A 279 -25.35 0.87 7.68
C ARG A 279 -24.20 0.17 8.41
N LEU A 280 -24.33 -0.03 9.72
CA LEU A 280 -23.34 -0.80 10.50
C LEU A 280 -23.22 -2.23 9.98
N LYS A 281 -24.36 -2.91 9.71
CA LYS A 281 -24.41 -4.28 9.20
C LYS A 281 -23.68 -4.44 7.87
N VAL A 282 -23.75 -3.45 6.97
CA VAL A 282 -22.98 -3.44 5.71
C VAL A 282 -21.48 -3.42 6.00
N ALA A 283 -21.00 -2.58 6.94
CA ALA A 283 -19.59 -2.58 7.37
C ALA A 283 -19.16 -3.96 7.88
N LEU A 284 -19.95 -4.55 8.78
CA LEU A 284 -19.67 -5.84 9.41
C LEU A 284 -19.67 -7.02 8.44
N ARG A 285 -20.37 -6.91 7.30
CA ARG A 285 -20.32 -7.93 6.24
C ARG A 285 -19.04 -7.86 5.42
N HIS A 286 -18.44 -6.68 5.27
CA HIS A 286 -17.28 -6.45 4.39
C HIS A 286 -15.94 -6.50 5.12
N SER A 287 -15.94 -6.36 6.44
CA SER A 287 -14.70 -6.45 7.22
C SER A 287 -14.96 -7.11 8.56
N TYR A 288 -13.97 -7.87 9.04
CA TYR A 288 -13.94 -8.34 10.44
C TYR A 288 -12.85 -7.66 11.26
N VAL A 289 -12.01 -6.86 10.59
CA VAL A 289 -10.94 -6.05 11.16
C VAL A 289 -11.06 -4.62 10.64
N VAL A 290 -11.10 -3.64 11.54
CA VAL A 290 -11.12 -2.21 11.21
C VAL A 290 -9.85 -1.56 11.71
N VAL A 291 -9.29 -0.64 10.92
CA VAL A 291 -8.08 0.10 11.28
C VAL A 291 -8.38 1.05 12.43
N LEU A 292 -7.60 0.95 13.49
CA LEU A 292 -7.57 1.93 14.56
C LEU A 292 -6.64 3.07 14.16
N PHE A 293 -5.39 2.73 13.85
CA PHE A 293 -4.37 3.63 13.32
C PHE A 293 -3.20 2.82 12.76
N ARG A 294 -2.82 3.04 11.49
CA ARG A 294 -1.76 2.28 10.79
C ARG A 294 -2.00 0.76 10.86
N GLU A 295 -1.07 -0.01 11.42
CA GLU A 295 -1.18 -1.46 11.58
C GLU A 295 -1.99 -1.91 12.80
N GLU A 296 -2.32 -0.98 13.70
CA GLU A 296 -3.19 -1.26 14.84
C GLU A 296 -4.63 -1.43 14.38
N VAL A 297 -5.21 -2.59 14.68
CA VAL A 297 -6.55 -2.93 14.23
C VAL A 297 -7.48 -3.37 15.36
N ILE A 298 -8.79 -3.26 15.16
CA ILE A 298 -9.84 -3.76 16.06
C ILE A 298 -10.56 -4.93 15.40
N TYR A 299 -10.66 -6.05 16.13
CA TYR A 299 -11.57 -7.14 15.80
C TYR A 299 -13.01 -6.73 16.17
N ILE A 300 -13.70 -6.13 15.20
CA ILE A 300 -14.94 -5.40 15.44
C ILE A 300 -16.09 -6.27 15.96
N HIS A 301 -16.19 -7.51 15.46
CA HIS A 301 -17.28 -8.41 15.84
C HIS A 301 -17.17 -8.81 17.31
N SER A 302 -15.97 -9.17 17.78
CA SER A 302 -15.75 -9.50 19.20
C SER A 302 -15.95 -8.30 20.11
N LEU A 303 -15.47 -7.11 19.69
CA LEU A 303 -15.60 -5.89 20.48
C LEU A 303 -17.06 -5.49 20.63
N LEU A 304 -17.81 -5.46 19.52
CA LEU A 304 -19.24 -5.14 19.51
C LEU A 304 -20.04 -6.14 20.34
N GLN A 305 -19.73 -7.43 20.24
CA GLN A 305 -20.44 -8.45 21.01
C GLN A 305 -20.23 -8.25 22.52
N SER A 306 -19.00 -8.14 23.03
CA SER A 306 -18.79 -8.01 24.48
C SER A 306 -19.32 -6.67 25.03
N PHE A 307 -19.17 -5.59 24.26
CA PHE A 307 -19.69 -4.28 24.65
C PHE A 307 -21.23 -4.22 24.64
N LEU A 308 -21.88 -4.71 23.59
CA LEU A 308 -23.35 -4.62 23.47
C LEU A 308 -24.06 -5.65 24.35
N GLU A 309 -23.48 -6.83 24.61
CA GLU A 309 -24.05 -7.81 25.56
C GLU A 309 -24.12 -7.25 26.99
N SER A 310 -23.14 -6.41 27.37
CA SER A 310 -23.13 -5.73 28.68
C SER A 310 -23.98 -4.45 28.70
N SER A 311 -23.99 -3.69 27.61
CA SER A 311 -24.57 -2.33 27.58
C SER A 311 -25.99 -2.25 26.99
N TRP A 312 -26.43 -3.25 26.21
CA TRP A 312 -27.69 -3.23 25.45
C TRP A 312 -28.62 -4.40 25.80
N VAL A 313 -29.13 -4.39 27.03
CA VAL A 313 -29.85 -5.53 27.65
C VAL A 313 -31.30 -5.73 27.16
N ASN A 314 -31.82 -4.87 26.28
CA ASN A 314 -33.21 -4.96 25.82
C ASN A 314 -33.42 -6.03 24.73
N LYS A 315 -34.68 -6.43 24.48
CA LYS A 315 -35.01 -7.48 23.48
C LYS A 315 -34.52 -7.15 22.06
N VAL A 316 -34.51 -5.87 21.69
CA VAL A 316 -34.02 -5.42 20.37
C VAL A 316 -32.52 -5.62 20.27
N GLY A 317 -31.76 -5.23 21.31
CA GLY A 317 -30.33 -5.43 21.42
C GLY A 317 -29.95 -6.91 21.29
N ALA A 318 -30.65 -7.80 21.98
CA ALA A 318 -30.43 -9.25 21.86
C ALA A 318 -30.61 -9.76 20.41
N LYS A 319 -31.63 -9.27 19.69
CA LYS A 319 -31.81 -9.59 18.26
C LYS A 319 -30.66 -9.05 17.41
N ARG A 320 -30.28 -7.78 17.58
CA ARG A 320 -29.19 -7.15 16.82
C ARG A 320 -27.85 -7.82 17.05
N ILE A 321 -27.55 -8.25 18.28
CA ILE A 321 -26.34 -9.00 18.63
C ILE A 321 -26.30 -10.35 17.88
N ASN A 322 -27.44 -11.05 17.75
CA ASN A 322 -27.50 -12.27 16.96
C ASN A 322 -27.26 -12.01 15.46
N GLU A 323 -27.81 -10.93 14.91
CA GLU A 323 -27.53 -10.53 13.53
C GLU A 323 -26.04 -10.19 13.31
N ILE A 324 -25.37 -9.55 14.29
CA ILE A 324 -23.93 -9.28 14.26
C ILE A 324 -23.12 -10.59 14.27
N LYS A 325 -23.58 -11.62 15.00
CA LYS A 325 -22.96 -12.96 14.99
C LYS A 325 -23.05 -13.60 13.60
N GLU A 326 -24.16 -13.40 12.89
CA GLU A 326 -24.34 -13.90 11.52
C GLU A 326 -23.45 -13.16 10.51
N THR A 327 -23.29 -11.84 10.62
CA THR A 327 -22.42 -11.07 9.70
C THR A 327 -20.97 -11.49 9.78
N PHE A 328 -20.50 -11.92 10.95
CA PHE A 328 -19.15 -12.45 11.11
C PHE A 328 -18.89 -13.64 10.19
N SER A 329 -19.85 -14.58 10.10
CA SER A 329 -19.75 -15.74 9.21
C SER A 329 -19.66 -15.33 7.74
N ILE A 330 -20.43 -14.32 7.33
CA ILE A 330 -20.40 -13.77 5.96
C ILE A 330 -19.04 -13.14 5.67
N ALA A 331 -18.54 -12.28 6.57
CA ALA A 331 -17.26 -11.60 6.43
C ALA A 331 -16.08 -12.56 6.29
N CYS A 332 -16.15 -13.73 6.93
CA CYS A 332 -15.11 -14.74 6.85
C CYS A 332 -15.16 -15.59 5.58
N SER A 333 -16.35 -15.82 5.00
CA SER A 333 -16.56 -16.87 3.99
C SER A 333 -16.82 -16.35 2.59
N GLN A 334 -17.51 -15.22 2.42
CA GLN A 334 -17.93 -14.70 1.11
C GLN A 334 -17.07 -13.51 0.67
N THR A 335 -16.68 -12.69 1.63
CA THR A 335 -16.04 -11.40 1.41
C THR A 335 -14.64 -11.49 0.78
N PRO A 336 -13.73 -12.43 1.17
CA PRO A 336 -12.42 -12.55 0.53
C PRO A 336 -12.50 -12.74 -0.99
N LYS A 337 -13.43 -13.57 -1.47
CA LYS A 337 -13.65 -13.81 -2.89
C LYS A 337 -14.17 -12.57 -3.61
N MET A 338 -15.11 -11.84 -2.99
CA MET A 338 -15.63 -10.58 -3.54
C MET A 338 -14.51 -9.55 -3.75
N HIS A 339 -13.63 -9.35 -2.77
CA HIS A 339 -12.49 -8.44 -2.90
C HIS A 339 -11.46 -8.93 -3.94
N ALA A 340 -11.25 -10.24 -4.05
CA ALA A 340 -10.39 -10.80 -5.10
C ALA A 340 -10.92 -10.48 -6.53
N ASP A 341 -12.22 -10.59 -6.74
CA ASP A 341 -12.85 -10.27 -8.03
C ASP A 341 -12.77 -8.77 -8.35
N ARG A 342 -12.91 -7.91 -7.33
CA ARG A 342 -12.71 -6.46 -7.46
C ARG A 342 -11.28 -6.10 -7.85
N ARG A 343 -10.28 -6.69 -7.20
CA ARG A 343 -8.87 -6.49 -7.58
C ARG A 343 -8.60 -6.94 -9.01
N ALA A 344 -9.18 -8.06 -9.44
CA ALA A 344 -9.06 -8.51 -10.84
C ALA A 344 -9.65 -7.52 -11.85
N TYR A 345 -10.83 -6.97 -11.56
CA TYR A 345 -11.46 -5.93 -12.39
C TYR A 345 -10.60 -4.66 -12.45
N LEU A 346 -10.14 -4.17 -11.29
CA LEU A 346 -9.34 -2.94 -11.19
C LEU A 346 -7.99 -3.08 -11.90
N ARG A 347 -7.33 -4.25 -11.83
CA ARG A 347 -6.10 -4.49 -12.61
C ARG A 347 -6.30 -4.26 -14.10
N LEU A 348 -7.38 -4.81 -14.66
CA LEU A 348 -7.69 -4.66 -16.07
C LEU A 348 -8.04 -3.20 -16.42
N SER A 349 -8.88 -2.58 -15.61
CA SER A 349 -9.40 -1.23 -15.84
C SER A 349 -8.31 -0.17 -15.71
N LEU A 350 -7.48 -0.22 -14.67
CA LEU A 350 -6.36 0.71 -14.49
C LEU A 350 -5.28 0.51 -15.56
N ARG A 351 -5.06 -0.72 -16.02
CA ARG A 351 -4.17 -0.99 -17.16
C ARG A 351 -4.68 -0.35 -18.44
N GLN A 352 -5.96 -0.50 -18.76
CA GLN A 352 -6.56 0.13 -19.95
C GLN A 352 -6.49 1.65 -19.84
N LEU A 353 -6.84 2.21 -18.69
CA LEU A 353 -6.77 3.65 -18.40
C LEU A 353 -5.36 4.20 -18.61
N HIS A 354 -4.34 3.53 -18.06
CA HIS A 354 -2.95 3.93 -18.26
C HIS A 354 -2.53 3.86 -19.74
N LEU A 355 -2.87 2.78 -20.46
CA LEU A 355 -2.48 2.62 -21.86
C LEU A 355 -3.07 3.74 -22.74
N ILE A 356 -4.33 4.12 -22.52
CA ILE A 356 -4.98 5.19 -23.30
C ILE A 356 -4.37 6.55 -22.95
N LEU A 357 -4.21 6.86 -21.67
CA LEU A 357 -3.74 8.18 -21.23
C LEU A 357 -2.23 8.38 -21.48
N SER A 358 -1.44 7.30 -21.54
CA SER A 358 -0.03 7.38 -21.90
C SER A 358 0.19 7.58 -23.40
N ASP A 359 -0.71 7.06 -24.24
CA ASP A 359 -0.74 7.29 -25.68
C ASP A 359 -1.23 8.71 -26.01
N GLU A 360 -2.29 9.17 -25.33
CA GLU A 360 -2.88 10.51 -25.51
C GLU A 360 -2.94 11.31 -24.19
N PRO A 361 -1.82 11.91 -23.74
CA PRO A 361 -1.75 12.65 -22.46
C PRO A 361 -2.69 13.84 -22.36
N GLY A 362 -3.14 14.41 -23.49
CA GLY A 362 -4.11 15.51 -23.52
C GLY A 362 -5.46 15.15 -22.87
N LEU A 363 -5.81 13.87 -22.83
CA LEU A 363 -7.03 13.38 -22.17
C LEU A 363 -6.98 13.51 -20.65
N LEU A 364 -5.80 13.72 -20.05
CA LEU A 364 -5.69 13.96 -18.61
C LEU A 364 -6.40 15.24 -18.18
N GLY A 365 -6.60 16.23 -19.05
CA GLY A 365 -7.45 17.38 -18.74
C GLY A 365 -8.88 16.96 -18.38
N PRO A 366 -9.68 16.47 -19.34
CA PRO A 366 -11.07 16.08 -19.08
C PRO A 366 -11.25 14.81 -18.25
N LYS A 367 -10.24 13.92 -18.17
CA LYS A 367 -10.35 12.59 -17.53
C LYS A 367 -9.49 12.40 -16.27
N ALA A 368 -8.75 13.41 -15.79
CA ALA A 368 -7.96 13.32 -14.57
C ALA A 368 -8.76 12.72 -13.41
N PHE A 369 -10.02 13.14 -13.23
CA PHE A 369 -10.88 12.63 -12.16
C PHE A 369 -11.03 11.10 -12.18
N LEU A 370 -11.12 10.46 -13.35
CA LEU A 370 -11.21 8.99 -13.44
C LEU A 370 -9.96 8.30 -12.90
N VAL A 371 -8.79 8.94 -13.07
CA VAL A 371 -7.54 8.44 -12.51
C VAL A 371 -7.61 8.47 -10.98
N PHE A 372 -7.99 9.60 -10.39
CA PHE A 372 -8.16 9.71 -8.93
C PHE A 372 -9.20 8.73 -8.39
N TRP A 373 -10.32 8.57 -9.10
CA TRP A 373 -11.40 7.67 -8.71
C TRP A 373 -10.95 6.19 -8.77
N GLY A 374 -10.30 5.78 -9.86
CA GLY A 374 -9.75 4.43 -9.99
C GLY A 374 -8.64 4.13 -9.00
N LEU A 375 -7.76 5.09 -8.73
CA LEU A 375 -6.72 4.98 -7.71
C LEU A 375 -7.33 4.79 -6.30
N SER A 376 -8.38 5.56 -5.96
CA SER A 376 -9.06 5.42 -4.65
C SER A 376 -9.63 4.02 -4.45
N TYR A 377 -10.27 3.45 -5.48
CA TYR A 377 -10.85 2.11 -5.40
C TYR A 377 -9.78 1.02 -5.36
N ALA A 378 -8.69 1.18 -6.11
CA ALA A 378 -7.55 0.27 -6.04
C ALA A 378 -6.89 0.31 -4.66
N SER A 379 -6.73 1.50 -4.10
CA SER A 379 -6.17 1.70 -2.77
C SER A 379 -7.01 1.02 -1.69
N ASP A 380 -8.34 1.16 -1.72
CA ASP A 380 -9.22 0.47 -0.77
C ASP A 380 -8.99 -1.05 -0.76
N GLU A 381 -8.90 -1.66 -1.95
CA GLU A 381 -8.73 -3.10 -2.10
C GLU A 381 -7.35 -3.58 -1.65
N VAL A 382 -6.29 -2.78 -1.87
CA VAL A 382 -4.94 -3.06 -1.37
C VAL A 382 -4.92 -2.98 0.16
N HIS A 383 -5.42 -1.89 0.74
CA HIS A 383 -5.49 -1.70 2.19
C HIS A 383 -6.36 -2.77 2.87
N TRP A 384 -7.45 -3.19 2.23
CA TRP A 384 -8.30 -4.27 2.70
C TRP A 384 -7.55 -5.60 2.73
N LEU A 385 -6.88 -5.97 1.65
CA LEU A 385 -6.13 -7.22 1.59
C LEU A 385 -4.98 -7.24 2.61
N LEU A 386 -4.24 -6.13 2.73
CA LEU A 386 -3.10 -6.03 3.64
C LEU A 386 -3.51 -6.26 5.09
N ARG A 387 -4.52 -5.51 5.59
CA ARG A 387 -4.94 -5.64 7.00
C ARG A 387 -5.56 -7.00 7.32
N HIS A 388 -6.31 -7.60 6.39
CA HIS A 388 -6.95 -8.90 6.62
C HIS A 388 -5.97 -10.07 6.48
N SER A 389 -5.03 -10.02 5.52
CA SER A 389 -3.98 -11.03 5.38
C SER A 389 -2.97 -11.00 6.53
N ALA A 390 -2.75 -9.83 7.15
CA ALA A 390 -1.94 -9.70 8.36
C ALA A 390 -2.67 -10.16 9.64
N ASN A 391 -4.01 -10.21 9.63
CA ASN A 391 -4.84 -10.55 10.78
C ASN A 391 -5.83 -11.71 10.49
N PRO A 392 -5.36 -12.88 10.01
CA PRO A 392 -6.26 -13.98 9.66
C PRO A 392 -6.95 -14.57 10.90
N ILE A 393 -8.19 -15.02 10.73
CA ILE A 393 -8.93 -15.68 11.82
C ILE A 393 -8.42 -17.10 12.01
N VAL A 394 -7.81 -17.35 13.18
CA VAL A 394 -7.43 -18.70 13.59
C VAL A 394 -8.66 -19.46 14.07
N LYS A 395 -9.15 -20.43 13.28
CA LYS A 395 -10.26 -21.30 13.72
C LYS A 395 -9.78 -22.22 14.86
N LYS A 396 -10.22 -21.94 16.09
CA LYS A 396 -10.07 -22.84 17.25
C LYS A 396 -11.00 -24.06 17.14
N SER A 397 -10.83 -24.93 16.15
CA SER A 397 -11.35 -26.31 16.16
C SER A 397 -10.90 -27.08 14.92
N ALA A 398 -9.79 -27.79 15.03
CA ALA A 398 -9.60 -29.15 14.51
C ALA A 398 -8.29 -29.67 15.08
N THR A 399 -8.37 -30.76 15.83
CA THR A 399 -7.26 -31.61 16.25
C THR A 399 -6.22 -31.76 15.14
N MET A 400 -4.94 -31.66 15.53
CA MET A 400 -3.82 -32.11 14.70
C MET A 400 -4.09 -33.53 14.17
N ALA A 401 -3.71 -33.75 12.91
CA ALA A 401 -3.90 -34.94 12.09
C ALA A 401 -5.26 -35.01 11.36
N SER A 402 -5.18 -34.99 10.02
CA SER A 402 -6.25 -35.11 9.04
C SER A 402 -7.02 -33.82 8.70
N ARG A 403 -6.45 -33.04 7.76
CA ARG A 403 -7.13 -32.54 6.56
C ARG A 403 -6.16 -31.80 5.65
N THR A 404 -5.60 -32.53 4.70
CA THR A 404 -5.33 -32.00 3.36
C THR A 404 -6.68 -31.70 2.70
N GLY A 405 -7.13 -30.45 2.78
CA GLY A 405 -8.34 -29.92 2.15
C GLY A 405 -8.25 -28.38 2.05
N PRO A 406 -8.68 -27.75 0.94
CA PRO A 406 -8.15 -26.47 0.45
C PRO A 406 -8.85 -25.23 1.04
N PHE A 407 -8.75 -25.01 2.35
CA PHE A 407 -9.13 -23.73 2.97
C PHE A 407 -8.09 -23.31 4.02
N SER A 408 -6.82 -23.45 3.65
CA SER A 408 -5.64 -23.06 4.43
C SER A 408 -4.94 -21.90 3.72
N SER A 409 -4.89 -20.72 4.33
CA SER A 409 -4.07 -19.54 3.97
C SER A 409 -4.15 -18.93 2.55
N ASP A 410 -4.67 -19.60 1.53
CA ASP A 410 -4.59 -19.14 0.13
C ASP A 410 -5.66 -18.11 -0.27
N GLU A 411 -6.80 -18.04 0.41
CA GLU A 411 -7.92 -17.15 0.01
C GLU A 411 -7.65 -15.66 0.23
N LEU A 412 -6.71 -15.33 1.13
CA LEU A 412 -6.25 -13.96 1.41
C LEU A 412 -4.88 -13.66 0.78
N SER A 413 -4.49 -14.46 -0.22
CA SER A 413 -3.32 -14.20 -1.07
C SER A 413 -3.77 -13.70 -2.44
N ASP A 414 -3.03 -12.75 -3.01
CA ASP A 414 -3.24 -12.32 -4.40
C ASP A 414 -1.88 -12.27 -5.11
N PRO A 415 -1.53 -13.31 -5.90
CA PRO A 415 -0.25 -13.34 -6.60
C PRO A 415 -0.14 -12.24 -7.67
N PHE A 416 -1.25 -11.64 -8.09
CA PHE A 416 -1.29 -10.57 -9.10
C PHE A 416 -1.39 -9.17 -8.47
N LEU A 417 -1.33 -9.05 -7.14
CA LEU A 417 -1.27 -7.74 -6.46
C LEU A 417 -0.12 -6.85 -6.98
N PRO A 418 1.09 -7.36 -7.28
CA PRO A 418 2.17 -6.53 -7.82
C PRO A 418 1.78 -5.81 -9.11
N GLU A 419 1.03 -6.45 -10.02
CA GLU A 419 0.53 -5.77 -11.22
C GLU A 419 -0.40 -4.60 -10.87
N LEU A 420 -1.30 -4.76 -9.90
CA LEU A 420 -2.21 -3.69 -9.48
C LEU A 420 -1.41 -2.49 -8.95
N LEU A 421 -0.49 -2.74 -8.02
CA LEU A 421 0.37 -1.71 -7.43
C LEU A 421 1.19 -1.00 -8.51
N PHE A 422 1.71 -1.74 -9.49
CA PHE A 422 2.47 -1.18 -10.59
C PHE A 422 1.62 -0.26 -11.48
N ARG A 423 0.36 -0.62 -11.80
CA ARG A 423 -0.54 0.28 -12.54
C ARG A 423 -0.90 1.54 -11.76
N MET A 424 -1.02 1.42 -10.44
CA MET A 424 -1.22 2.59 -9.58
C MET A 424 0.00 3.53 -9.65
N ASP A 425 1.21 2.99 -9.58
CA ASP A 425 2.47 3.76 -9.69
C ASP A 425 2.63 4.44 -11.07
N GLU A 426 2.29 3.72 -12.15
CA GLU A 426 2.29 4.26 -13.51
C GLU A 426 1.30 5.43 -13.67
N LEU A 427 0.06 5.28 -13.18
CA LEU A 427 -0.95 6.35 -13.24
C LEU A 427 -0.55 7.57 -12.40
N ARG A 428 0.02 7.36 -11.20
CA ARG A 428 0.58 8.45 -10.38
C ARG A 428 1.68 9.20 -11.14
N SER A 429 2.62 8.47 -11.72
CA SER A 429 3.72 9.03 -12.50
C SER A 429 3.22 9.80 -13.72
N LEU A 430 2.16 9.32 -14.36
CA LEU A 430 1.53 9.97 -15.51
C LEU A 430 0.88 11.31 -15.12
N VAL A 431 0.15 11.35 -14.00
CA VAL A 431 -0.47 12.57 -13.46
C VAL A 431 0.60 13.60 -13.10
N LEU A 432 1.68 13.19 -12.43
CA LEU A 432 2.78 14.10 -12.06
C LEU A 432 3.52 14.64 -13.29
N ARG A 433 3.84 13.76 -14.25
CA ARG A 433 4.56 14.10 -15.48
C ARG A 433 3.79 15.10 -16.35
N TYR A 434 2.47 14.94 -16.43
CA TYR A 434 1.59 15.78 -17.23
C TYR A 434 0.72 16.72 -16.39
N SER A 435 1.15 17.04 -15.16
CA SER A 435 0.47 18.00 -14.29
C SER A 435 0.19 19.36 -14.96
N PRO A 436 1.07 19.93 -15.82
CA PRO A 436 0.75 21.19 -16.51
C PRO A 436 -0.45 21.08 -17.46
N VAL A 437 -0.71 19.90 -18.04
CA VAL A 437 -1.87 19.65 -18.91
C VAL A 437 -3.16 19.69 -18.10
N ILE A 438 -3.17 19.02 -16.94
CA ILE A 438 -4.30 19.00 -16.01
C ILE A 438 -4.58 20.42 -15.50
N GLN A 439 -3.54 21.09 -15.01
CA GLN A 439 -3.64 22.43 -14.44
C GLN A 439 -4.16 23.45 -15.47
N ARG A 440 -3.64 23.42 -16.70
CA ARG A 440 -4.11 24.29 -17.79
C ARG A 440 -5.60 24.07 -18.06
N PHE A 441 -6.02 22.82 -18.16
CA PHE A 441 -7.42 22.48 -18.42
C PHE A 441 -8.34 23.01 -17.33
N TYR A 442 -8.00 22.78 -16.06
CA TYR A 442 -8.84 23.21 -14.93
C TYR A 442 -8.78 24.72 -14.67
N LEU A 443 -7.68 25.42 -14.96
CA LEU A 443 -7.64 26.89 -14.92
C LEU A 443 -8.61 27.51 -15.94
N GLN A 444 -8.68 26.93 -17.14
CA GLN A 444 -9.63 27.37 -18.17
C GLN A 444 -11.07 27.05 -17.78
N LEU A 445 -11.32 25.87 -17.21
CA LEU A 445 -12.65 25.49 -16.73
C LEU A 445 -13.11 26.41 -15.59
N LEU A 446 -12.22 26.72 -14.64
CA LEU A 446 -12.50 27.61 -13.52
C LEU A 446 -12.87 29.01 -13.99
N GLY A 447 -12.10 29.59 -14.92
CA GLY A 447 -12.33 30.94 -15.43
C GLY A 447 -13.55 31.07 -16.34
N CYS A 448 -13.77 30.09 -17.24
CA CYS A 448 -14.78 30.20 -18.29
C CYS A 448 -16.13 29.57 -17.93
N TYR A 449 -16.17 28.64 -16.96
CA TYR A 449 -17.39 27.91 -16.58
C TYR A 449 -17.70 28.09 -15.10
N ASP A 450 -16.78 27.74 -14.19
CA ASP A 450 -17.09 27.72 -12.77
C ASP A 450 -17.32 29.12 -12.20
N GLY A 451 -16.48 30.11 -12.51
CA GLY A 451 -16.60 31.49 -12.05
C GLY A 451 -17.90 32.18 -12.50
N PRO A 452 -18.23 32.19 -13.81
CA PRO A 452 -19.50 32.73 -14.30
C PRO A 452 -20.72 32.00 -13.72
N GLY A 453 -20.71 30.67 -13.66
CA GLY A 453 -21.80 29.88 -13.07
C GLY A 453 -21.98 30.16 -11.58
N LEU A 454 -20.89 30.32 -10.83
CA LEU A 454 -20.96 30.69 -9.42
C LEU A 454 -21.54 32.09 -9.24
N SER A 455 -21.14 33.05 -10.10
CA SER A 455 -21.66 34.42 -10.09
C SER A 455 -23.17 34.48 -10.36
N GLU A 456 -23.70 33.57 -11.16
CA GLU A 456 -25.14 33.43 -11.41
C GLU A 456 -25.84 32.84 -10.17
N TYR A 457 -25.41 31.67 -9.70
CA TYR A 457 -26.10 30.97 -8.60
C TYR A 457 -26.01 31.68 -7.25
N VAL A 458 -24.98 32.49 -7.03
CA VAL A 458 -24.82 33.28 -5.79
C VAL A 458 -25.90 34.38 -5.69
N GLN A 459 -26.42 34.90 -6.80
CA GLN A 459 -27.41 35.99 -6.77
C GLN A 459 -28.68 35.61 -6.00
N ASP A 460 -29.04 34.34 -5.99
CA ASP A 460 -30.22 33.83 -5.28
C ASP A 460 -30.07 33.85 -3.75
N ILE A 461 -28.85 33.64 -3.24
CA ILE A 461 -28.59 33.55 -1.79
C ILE A 461 -28.18 34.91 -1.19
N LEU A 462 -27.56 35.80 -1.97
CA LEU A 462 -27.05 37.10 -1.50
C LEU A 462 -28.04 37.95 -0.69
N PRO A 463 -29.34 38.03 -1.04
CA PRO A 463 -30.31 38.83 -0.27
C PRO A 463 -30.59 38.30 1.14
N HIS A 464 -30.24 37.05 1.41
CA HIS A 464 -30.60 36.33 2.63
C HIS A 464 -29.42 36.07 3.57
N VAL A 465 -28.21 36.46 3.17
CA VAL A 465 -26.98 36.29 3.94
C VAL A 465 -26.49 37.61 4.53
N ASN A 466 -25.63 37.52 5.54
CA ASN A 466 -25.02 38.68 6.18
C ASN A 466 -23.97 39.35 5.26
N ASN A 467 -23.59 40.60 5.59
CA ASN A 467 -22.56 41.33 4.84
C ASN A 467 -21.23 40.57 4.74
N GLU A 468 -20.78 39.92 5.81
CA GLU A 468 -19.53 39.14 5.82
C GLU A 468 -19.60 37.95 4.84
N GLU A 469 -20.68 37.18 4.88
CA GLU A 469 -20.92 36.03 3.98
C GLU A 469 -21.02 36.46 2.51
N SER A 470 -21.73 37.56 2.25
CA SER A 470 -21.85 38.18 0.93
C SER A 470 -20.49 38.62 0.37
N VAL A 471 -19.62 39.21 1.20
CA VAL A 471 -18.25 39.59 0.79
C VAL A 471 -17.45 38.35 0.38
N ILE A 472 -17.55 37.25 1.13
CA ILE A 472 -16.83 36.00 0.80
C ILE A 472 -17.32 35.42 -0.54
N PHE A 473 -18.63 35.26 -0.72
CA PHE A 473 -19.18 34.74 -1.99
C PHE A 473 -18.73 35.57 -3.20
N ASN A 474 -18.86 36.90 -3.10
CA ASN A 474 -18.46 37.82 -4.17
C ASN A 474 -16.94 37.79 -4.42
N SER A 475 -16.13 37.65 -3.36
CA SER A 475 -14.68 37.52 -3.49
C SER A 475 -14.29 36.25 -4.24
N ILE A 476 -14.88 35.10 -3.89
CA ILE A 476 -14.61 33.82 -4.57
C ILE A 476 -15.01 33.92 -6.06
N ALA A 477 -16.24 34.36 -6.33
CA ALA A 477 -16.74 34.48 -7.71
C ALA A 477 -15.88 35.43 -8.56
N LYS A 478 -15.49 36.59 -8.00
CA LYS A 478 -14.61 37.55 -8.67
C LYS A 478 -13.24 36.96 -8.98
N GLN A 479 -12.59 36.33 -7.99
CA GLN A 479 -11.26 35.73 -8.19
C GLN A 479 -11.27 34.68 -9.30
N LEU A 480 -12.32 33.85 -9.37
CA LEU A 480 -12.46 32.84 -10.42
C LEU A 480 -12.70 33.45 -11.80
N CYS A 481 -13.60 34.44 -11.92
CA CYS A 481 -13.85 35.13 -13.19
C CYS A 481 -12.59 35.83 -13.74
N GLU A 482 -11.78 36.44 -12.87
CA GLU A 482 -10.53 37.11 -13.25
C GLU A 482 -9.47 36.14 -13.81
N LEU A 483 -9.58 34.82 -13.57
CA LEU A 483 -8.68 33.81 -14.16
C LEU A 483 -8.77 33.77 -15.69
N ALA A 484 -9.95 34.02 -16.27
CA ALA A 484 -10.15 34.01 -17.72
C ALA A 484 -9.35 35.13 -18.43
N ASP A 485 -9.06 36.21 -17.72
CA ASP A 485 -8.30 37.36 -18.21
C ASP A 485 -6.79 37.27 -17.93
N ASN A 486 -6.37 36.25 -17.17
CA ASN A 486 -4.97 36.06 -16.85
C ASN A 486 -4.18 35.61 -18.10
N PRO A 487 -3.14 36.36 -18.52
CA PRO A 487 -2.37 36.04 -19.73
C PRO A 487 -1.71 34.66 -19.65
N VAL A 488 -1.32 34.20 -18.45
CA VAL A 488 -0.69 32.89 -18.23
C VAL A 488 -1.64 31.74 -18.54
N VAL A 489 -2.95 31.92 -18.30
CA VAL A 489 -3.98 30.91 -18.60
C VAL A 489 -4.26 30.80 -20.11
N ARG A 490 -4.00 31.89 -20.85
CA ARG A 490 -4.17 31.97 -22.32
C ARG A 490 -2.95 31.44 -23.08
N GLU A 491 -1.78 31.36 -22.44
CA GLU A 491 -0.58 30.76 -23.03
C GLU A 491 -0.76 29.25 -23.28
N THR A 492 -0.13 28.75 -24.35
CA THR A 492 -0.25 27.34 -24.74
C THR A 492 0.62 26.40 -23.92
N ASN A 493 1.68 26.90 -23.28
CA ASN A 493 2.66 26.10 -22.57
C ASN A 493 2.91 26.68 -21.16
N LEU A 494 2.09 26.26 -20.18
CA LEU A 494 2.36 26.53 -18.78
C LEU A 494 3.64 25.80 -18.36
N SER A 495 4.67 26.57 -18.01
CA SER A 495 5.86 26.00 -17.37
C SER A 495 5.56 25.58 -15.93
N PRO A 496 6.28 24.59 -15.37
CA PRO A 496 6.09 24.16 -13.98
C PRO A 496 6.24 25.30 -12.96
N MET A 497 7.09 26.30 -13.22
CA MET A 497 7.23 27.48 -12.34
C MET A 497 6.06 28.46 -12.43
N GLN A 498 5.37 28.54 -13.57
CA GLN A 498 4.16 29.36 -13.71
C GLN A 498 2.95 28.69 -13.06
N SER A 499 2.93 27.37 -13.01
CA SER A 499 1.89 26.59 -12.33
C SER A 499 1.85 26.87 -10.82
N THR A 500 3.01 27.01 -10.17
CA THR A 500 3.09 27.33 -8.73
C THR A 500 2.63 28.74 -8.36
N LEU A 501 2.23 29.58 -9.34
CA LEU A 501 1.72 30.93 -9.09
C LEU A 501 0.27 30.94 -8.58
N PHE A 502 -0.46 29.83 -8.75
CA PHE A 502 -1.87 29.74 -8.37
C PHE A 502 -2.00 29.04 -7.01
N ASP A 503 -2.59 29.74 -6.04
CA ASP A 503 -2.92 29.21 -4.71
C ASP A 503 -4.40 29.49 -4.43
N PHE A 504 -5.17 28.41 -4.26
CA PHE A 504 -6.60 28.44 -3.97
C PHE A 504 -6.92 27.97 -2.55
N SER A 505 -5.91 27.83 -1.68
CA SER A 505 -6.10 27.47 -0.26
C SER A 505 -7.04 28.44 0.45
N GLY A 506 -6.94 29.74 0.15
CA GLY A 506 -7.85 30.78 0.66
C GLY A 506 -9.31 30.52 0.29
N ILE A 507 -9.59 30.24 -0.99
CA ILE A 507 -10.95 29.93 -1.48
C ILE A 507 -11.51 28.70 -0.77
N ARG A 508 -10.70 27.65 -0.60
CA ARG A 508 -11.13 26.42 0.09
C ARG A 508 -11.46 26.67 1.56
N LEU A 509 -10.65 27.46 2.26
CA LEU A 509 -10.90 27.80 3.67
C LEU A 509 -12.12 28.72 3.81
N ASP A 510 -12.30 29.66 2.89
CA ASP A 510 -13.46 30.54 2.86
C ASP A 510 -14.76 29.76 2.59
N TRP A 511 -14.72 28.76 1.71
CA TRP A 511 -15.85 27.84 1.54
C TRP A 511 -16.13 27.04 2.82
N LEU A 512 -15.10 26.55 3.51
CA LEU A 512 -15.27 25.87 4.80
C LEU A 512 -15.90 26.79 5.86
N ARG A 513 -15.53 28.09 5.90
CA ARG A 513 -16.13 29.09 6.77
C ARG A 513 -17.61 29.31 6.47
N LEU A 514 -17.95 29.47 5.18
CA LEU A 514 -19.33 29.62 4.73
C LEU A 514 -20.16 28.39 5.07
N GLN A 515 -19.64 27.18 4.84
CA GLN A 515 -20.28 25.93 5.24
C GLN A 515 -20.56 25.91 6.75
N ALA A 516 -19.58 26.23 7.59
CA ALA A 516 -19.76 26.19 9.04
C ALA A 516 -20.83 27.18 9.52
N CYS A 517 -20.90 28.37 8.93
CA CYS A 517 -21.83 29.42 9.33
C CYS A 517 -23.25 29.15 8.82
N LEU A 518 -23.39 28.88 7.51
CA LEU A 518 -24.68 28.70 6.84
C LEU A 518 -25.32 27.32 7.10
N SER A 519 -24.66 26.47 7.89
CA SER A 519 -25.21 25.19 8.38
C SER A 519 -25.77 25.28 9.80
N CYS A 520 -25.65 26.43 10.47
CA CYS A 520 -26.19 26.64 11.82
C CYS A 520 -27.68 27.01 11.76
N GLU A 521 -28.48 26.54 12.74
CA GLU A 521 -29.93 26.85 12.79
C GLU A 521 -30.19 28.36 12.94
N ALA A 522 -29.28 29.10 13.57
CA ALA A 522 -29.37 30.54 13.75
C ALA A 522 -29.02 31.36 12.49
N SER A 523 -28.59 30.71 11.40
CA SER A 523 -28.30 31.37 10.13
C SER A 523 -29.58 31.90 9.47
N ALA A 524 -29.49 33.04 8.78
CA ALA A 524 -30.60 33.62 8.04
C ALA A 524 -30.93 32.85 6.75
N ALA A 525 -29.95 32.11 6.21
CA ALA A 525 -30.09 31.25 5.04
C ALA A 525 -29.46 29.88 5.31
N SER A 526 -30.09 28.82 4.78
CA SER A 526 -29.57 27.45 4.86
C SER A 526 -29.03 27.00 3.50
N LEU A 527 -27.83 26.41 3.48
CA LEU A 527 -27.27 25.84 2.24
C LEU A 527 -28.15 24.75 1.62
N SER A 528 -28.94 24.04 2.42
CA SER A 528 -29.87 23.00 1.92
C SER A 528 -30.87 23.51 0.91
N ASP A 529 -31.22 24.80 0.99
CA ASP A 529 -32.28 25.39 0.18
C ASP A 529 -31.75 25.85 -1.19
N TYR A 530 -30.42 25.93 -1.34
CA TYR A 530 -29.72 26.40 -2.53
C TYR A 530 -28.89 25.27 -3.18
N ARG A 531 -29.55 24.15 -3.48
CA ARG A 531 -28.89 22.92 -3.96
C ARG A 531 -27.96 23.13 -5.17
N ARG A 532 -28.40 23.89 -6.18
CA ARG A 532 -27.59 24.16 -7.40
C ARG A 532 -26.29 24.90 -7.09
N LEU A 533 -26.36 25.90 -6.21
CA LEU A 533 -25.19 26.64 -5.76
C LEU A 533 -24.20 25.70 -5.07
N VAL A 534 -24.71 24.83 -4.19
CA VAL A 534 -23.89 23.89 -3.41
C VAL A 534 -23.22 22.84 -4.29
N GLU A 535 -23.94 22.25 -5.23
CA GLU A 535 -23.38 21.28 -6.19
C GLU A 535 -22.30 21.93 -7.06
N HIS A 536 -22.55 23.16 -7.52
CA HIS A 536 -21.62 23.92 -8.35
C HIS A 536 -20.35 24.31 -7.59
N ILE A 537 -20.47 24.87 -6.38
CA ILE A 537 -19.30 25.27 -5.60
C ILE A 537 -18.50 24.05 -5.11
N ASN A 538 -19.14 22.94 -4.72
CA ASN A 538 -18.42 21.71 -4.35
C ASN A 538 -17.61 21.15 -5.54
N SER A 539 -18.17 21.21 -6.75
CA SER A 539 -17.46 20.85 -7.99
C SER A 539 -16.31 21.82 -8.28
N THR A 540 -16.55 23.12 -8.12
CA THR A 540 -15.54 24.18 -8.27
C THR A 540 -14.36 23.94 -7.32
N ILE A 541 -14.62 23.62 -6.05
CA ILE A 541 -13.57 23.31 -5.06
C ILE A 541 -12.75 22.09 -5.48
N LEU A 542 -13.37 21.04 -6.01
CA LEU A 542 -12.63 19.91 -6.57
C LEU A 542 -11.74 20.34 -7.75
N HIS A 543 -12.25 21.18 -8.65
CA HIS A 543 -11.47 21.72 -9.77
C HIS A 543 -10.27 22.55 -9.29
N THR A 544 -10.41 23.37 -8.23
CA THR A 544 -9.27 24.08 -7.65
C THR A 544 -8.17 23.11 -7.19
N LYS A 545 -8.55 21.99 -6.57
CA LYS A 545 -7.58 20.98 -6.08
C LYS A 545 -6.81 20.29 -7.20
N LEU A 546 -7.38 20.22 -8.41
CA LEU A 546 -6.69 19.71 -9.60
C LEU A 546 -5.70 20.71 -10.20
N VAL A 547 -5.65 21.94 -9.66
CA VAL A 547 -4.64 22.94 -10.01
C VAL A 547 -3.50 22.95 -9.00
N ASP A 548 -3.76 23.28 -7.74
CA ASP A 548 -2.74 23.60 -6.72
C ASP A 548 -2.60 22.53 -5.62
N TYR A 549 -3.38 21.45 -5.66
CA TYR A 549 -3.43 20.42 -4.60
C TYR A 549 -3.27 18.99 -5.14
N LEU A 550 -2.65 18.85 -6.31
CA LEU A 550 -2.56 17.60 -7.06
C LEU A 550 -1.79 16.51 -6.31
N ASP A 551 -0.65 16.86 -5.70
CA ASP A 551 0.19 15.93 -4.93
C ASP A 551 -0.54 15.37 -3.71
N GLU A 552 -1.28 16.23 -3.02
CA GLU A 552 -2.08 15.84 -1.85
C GLU A 552 -3.30 15.03 -2.23
N LEU A 553 -3.96 15.34 -3.36
CA LEU A 553 -5.01 14.48 -3.91
C LEU A 553 -4.47 13.09 -4.25
N LEU A 554 -3.29 13.00 -4.89
CA LEU A 554 -2.65 11.73 -5.19
C LEU A 554 -2.33 10.95 -3.91
N ARG A 555 -1.83 11.63 -2.87
CA ARG A 555 -1.59 11.00 -1.56
C ARG A 555 -2.88 10.46 -0.97
N LEU A 556 -3.95 11.24 -0.94
CA LEU A 556 -5.25 10.84 -0.40
C LEU A 556 -5.79 9.55 -1.04
N VAL A 557 -5.66 9.40 -2.36
CA VAL A 557 -6.28 8.28 -3.08
C VAL A 557 -5.35 7.10 -3.34
N SER A 558 -4.03 7.23 -3.15
CA SER A 558 -3.07 6.18 -3.55
C SER A 558 -1.80 6.09 -2.70
N ASP A 559 -1.82 6.61 -1.47
CA ASP A 559 -0.72 6.40 -0.53
C ASP A 559 -0.57 4.91 -0.16
N MET A 560 0.61 4.35 -0.44
CA MET A 560 0.96 2.97 -0.11
C MET A 560 1.99 2.90 1.04
N SER A 561 2.24 4.02 1.74
CA SER A 561 3.17 4.08 2.88
C SER A 561 2.81 3.08 4.00
N ILE A 562 1.56 2.63 4.06
CA ILE A 562 1.07 1.61 5.01
C ILE A 562 1.91 0.34 5.01
N PHE A 563 2.51 -0.06 3.87
CA PHE A 563 3.35 -1.26 3.78
C PHE A 563 4.57 -1.22 4.71
N ILE A 564 5.06 -0.03 5.07
CA ILE A 564 6.19 0.14 5.99
C ILE A 564 5.87 -0.35 7.40
N PHE A 565 4.59 -0.30 7.79
CA PHE A 565 4.12 -0.83 9.08
C PHE A 565 3.80 -2.33 9.03
N TYR A 566 3.90 -2.96 7.84
CA TYR A 566 3.73 -4.40 7.63
C TYR A 566 4.97 -5.03 6.97
N PRO A 567 6.19 -4.88 7.55
CA PRO A 567 7.44 -5.25 6.89
C PRO A 567 7.51 -6.74 6.51
N SER A 568 6.96 -7.62 7.36
CA SER A 568 6.91 -9.06 7.10
C SER A 568 6.03 -9.39 5.89
N LYS A 569 4.82 -8.81 5.81
CA LYS A 569 3.92 -9.03 4.68
C LYS A 569 4.44 -8.38 3.40
N PHE A 570 5.08 -7.23 3.52
CA PHE A 570 5.69 -6.55 2.38
C PHE A 570 6.82 -7.39 1.75
N THR A 571 7.70 -7.95 2.58
CA THR A 571 8.79 -8.84 2.14
C THR A 571 8.28 -10.19 1.61
N GLU A 572 7.22 -10.74 2.20
CA GLU A 572 6.54 -11.96 1.72
C GLU A 572 5.96 -11.75 0.32
N LEU A 573 5.25 -10.64 0.08
CA LEU A 573 4.71 -10.29 -1.24
C LEU A 573 5.81 -10.13 -2.28
N PHE A 574 6.92 -9.50 -1.94
CA PHE A 574 8.08 -9.36 -2.82
C PHE A 574 8.68 -10.72 -3.18
N SER A 575 8.85 -11.59 -2.19
CA SER A 575 9.38 -12.95 -2.39
C SER A 575 8.48 -13.79 -3.30
N ASN A 576 7.16 -13.71 -3.11
CA ASN A 576 6.18 -14.40 -3.96
C ASN A 576 6.19 -13.84 -5.39
N CYS A 577 6.33 -12.52 -5.56
CA CYS A 577 6.46 -11.87 -6.87
C CYS A 577 7.67 -12.40 -7.66
N ARG A 578 8.81 -12.60 -6.98
CA ARG A 578 10.05 -13.12 -7.59
C ARG A 578 9.97 -14.57 -8.05
N ILE A 579 9.07 -15.37 -7.48
CA ILE A 579 8.90 -16.79 -7.84
C ILE A 579 7.92 -16.94 -9.02
N CYS A 580 7.06 -15.95 -9.27
CA CYS A 580 6.08 -15.99 -10.35
C CYS A 580 6.60 -15.29 -11.62
N PRO A 581 6.93 -16.02 -12.71
CA PRO A 581 7.52 -15.41 -13.92
C PRO A 581 6.67 -14.29 -14.52
N ALA A 582 5.34 -14.44 -14.50
CA ALA A 582 4.40 -13.45 -15.03
C ALA A 582 4.35 -12.14 -14.21
N GLN A 583 4.92 -12.12 -13.00
CA GLN A 583 4.93 -10.97 -12.11
C GLN A 583 6.31 -10.30 -11.98
N LEU A 584 7.37 -10.95 -12.47
CA LEU A 584 8.75 -10.42 -12.42
C LEU A 584 8.87 -8.98 -12.93
N ARG A 585 8.06 -8.63 -13.94
CA ARG A 585 7.98 -7.29 -14.55
C ARG A 585 7.64 -6.18 -13.55
N PHE A 586 6.92 -6.52 -12.48
CA PHE A 586 6.35 -5.58 -11.52
C PHE A 586 7.16 -5.47 -10.24
N THR A 587 8.30 -6.16 -10.14
CA THR A 587 9.15 -6.21 -8.93
C THR A 587 9.66 -4.83 -8.47
N ILE A 588 9.79 -3.85 -9.37
CA ILE A 588 10.26 -2.50 -9.05
C ILE A 588 9.29 -1.70 -8.18
N VAL A 589 8.02 -2.11 -8.10
CA VAL A 589 7.02 -1.40 -7.28
C VAL A 589 7.37 -1.47 -5.79
N PHE A 590 8.07 -2.52 -5.34
CA PHE A 590 8.46 -2.70 -3.94
C PHE A 590 9.52 -1.66 -3.51
N PRO A 591 10.64 -1.48 -4.24
CA PRO A 591 11.50 -0.31 -4.07
C PRO A 591 10.76 1.03 -4.19
N SER A 592 9.87 1.18 -5.18
CA SER A 592 9.14 2.44 -5.42
C SER A 592 8.28 2.85 -4.20
N ILE A 593 7.54 1.90 -3.59
CA ILE A 593 6.73 2.17 -2.39
C ILE A 593 7.58 2.69 -1.22
N CYS A 594 8.84 2.27 -1.11
CA CYS A 594 9.73 2.77 -0.05
C CYS A 594 9.97 4.29 -0.14
N SER A 595 9.86 4.89 -1.34
CA SER A 595 9.95 6.35 -1.52
C SER A 595 8.80 7.11 -0.86
N GLN A 596 7.67 6.45 -0.62
CA GLN A 596 6.46 7.04 -0.02
C GLN A 596 6.51 6.98 1.51
N ALA A 597 7.48 6.29 2.13
CA ALA A 597 7.50 6.01 3.57
C ALA A 597 7.38 7.27 4.45
N ILE A 598 8.00 8.38 4.04
CA ILE A 598 7.98 9.64 4.81
C ILE A 598 6.60 10.31 4.80
N GLN A 599 5.74 9.97 3.84
CA GLN A 599 4.37 10.50 3.77
C GLN A 599 3.50 10.00 4.93
N ALA A 600 3.89 8.90 5.60
CA ALA A 600 3.22 8.41 6.79
C ALA A 600 3.52 9.21 8.07
N CYS A 601 4.55 10.07 8.03
CA CYS A 601 5.01 10.81 9.21
C CYS A 601 4.19 12.08 9.42
N HIS A 602 4.09 12.51 10.68
CA HIS A 602 3.48 13.80 11.04
C HIS A 602 4.53 14.77 11.59
N ASP A 603 4.36 16.07 11.34
CA ASP A 603 5.29 17.11 11.80
C ASP A 603 5.36 17.24 13.34
N LEU A 604 4.36 16.71 14.04
CA LEU A 604 4.30 16.67 15.50
C LEU A 604 5.02 15.45 16.09
N CYS A 605 5.48 14.53 15.25
CA CYS A 605 6.33 13.41 15.64
C CYS A 605 7.59 13.35 14.75
N PRO A 606 8.50 14.34 14.82
CA PRO A 606 9.74 14.29 14.05
C PRO A 606 10.64 13.11 14.45
N GLU A 607 10.46 12.56 15.64
CA GLU A 607 11.26 11.46 16.19
C GLU A 607 11.16 10.19 15.32
N GLU A 608 9.97 9.85 14.83
CA GLU A 608 9.76 8.65 14.00
C GLU A 608 10.28 8.80 12.57
N ARG A 609 10.36 10.04 12.05
CA ARG A 609 10.72 10.32 10.64
C ARG A 609 12.08 9.71 10.27
N SER A 610 13.06 9.87 11.15
CA SER A 610 14.41 9.35 10.93
C SER A 610 14.47 7.82 10.98
N HIS A 611 13.66 7.20 11.86
CA HIS A 611 13.59 5.76 12.01
C HIS A 611 12.92 5.12 10.79
N ILE A 612 11.72 5.60 10.43
CA ILE A 612 10.96 5.16 9.26
C ILE A 612 11.78 5.34 7.98
N GLY A 613 12.41 6.52 7.81
CA GLY A 613 13.20 6.84 6.63
C GLY A 613 14.42 5.94 6.42
N ARG A 614 15.21 5.70 7.48
CA ARG A 614 16.38 4.80 7.39
C ARG A 614 15.96 3.36 7.10
N ASN A 615 14.88 2.88 7.73
CA ASN A 615 14.36 1.54 7.50
C ASN A 615 13.87 1.37 6.05
N ALA A 616 13.14 2.37 5.53
CA ALA A 616 12.68 2.37 4.15
C ALA A 616 13.84 2.40 3.14
N ALA A 617 14.88 3.20 3.38
CA ALA A 617 16.08 3.23 2.53
C ALA A 617 16.82 1.89 2.52
N ASN A 618 16.98 1.26 3.70
CA ASN A 618 17.58 -0.07 3.80
C ASN A 618 16.75 -1.14 3.08
N LEU A 619 15.42 -1.10 3.22
CA LEU A 619 14.52 -2.03 2.55
C LEU A 619 14.53 -1.84 1.03
N CYS A 620 14.55 -0.58 0.56
CA CYS A 620 14.70 -0.26 -0.85
C CYS A 620 15.99 -0.84 -1.44
N ARG A 621 17.13 -0.64 -0.77
CA ARG A 621 18.41 -1.21 -1.21
C ARG A 621 18.37 -2.74 -1.23
N HIS A 622 17.78 -3.36 -0.22
CA HIS A 622 17.62 -4.81 -0.16
C HIS A 622 16.79 -5.33 -1.35
N PHE A 623 15.64 -4.72 -1.64
CA PHE A 623 14.83 -5.12 -2.79
C PHE A 623 15.54 -4.92 -4.13
N CYS A 624 16.24 -3.79 -4.31
CA CYS A 624 17.03 -3.57 -5.53
C CYS A 624 18.15 -4.62 -5.68
N GLN A 625 18.83 -4.97 -4.59
CA GLN A 625 19.86 -6.03 -4.60
C GLN A 625 19.27 -7.40 -4.97
N GLU A 626 18.15 -7.80 -4.35
CA GLU A 626 17.50 -9.08 -4.65
C GLU A 626 16.96 -9.18 -6.08
N ILE A 627 16.59 -8.04 -6.69
CA ILE A 627 16.24 -7.95 -8.12
C ILE A 627 17.52 -8.15 -8.96
N ALA A 628 18.61 -7.46 -8.63
CA ALA A 628 19.89 -7.58 -9.31
C ALA A 628 20.45 -9.00 -9.26
N ASP A 629 20.38 -9.65 -8.09
CA ASP A 629 20.79 -11.05 -7.90
C ASP A 629 19.97 -12.00 -8.79
N ASN A 630 18.66 -11.77 -8.91
CA ASN A 630 17.78 -12.60 -9.74
C ASN A 630 18.05 -12.38 -11.25
N ILE A 631 18.35 -11.15 -11.66
CA ILE A 631 18.81 -10.85 -13.03
C ILE A 631 20.13 -11.58 -13.30
N CYS A 632 21.08 -11.50 -12.39
CA CYS A 632 22.35 -12.21 -12.51
C CYS A 632 22.11 -13.72 -12.61
N LEU A 633 21.26 -14.31 -11.79
CA LEU A 633 20.93 -15.73 -11.90
C LEU A 633 20.49 -16.13 -13.32
N TYR A 634 19.55 -15.39 -13.93
CA TYR A 634 19.12 -15.66 -15.30
C TYR A 634 20.22 -15.37 -16.34
N LEU A 635 20.99 -14.30 -16.16
CA LEU A 635 22.10 -13.94 -17.04
C LEU A 635 23.20 -15.01 -17.03
N PHE A 636 23.60 -15.52 -15.87
CA PHE A 636 24.64 -16.53 -15.74
C PHE A 636 24.18 -17.90 -16.27
N ASN A 637 22.91 -18.26 -16.07
CA ASN A 637 22.34 -19.43 -16.76
C ASN A 637 22.41 -19.27 -18.29
N ARG A 638 22.15 -18.08 -18.82
CA ARG A 638 22.27 -17.78 -20.26
C ARG A 638 23.72 -17.80 -20.73
N ILE A 639 24.67 -17.31 -19.93
CA ILE A 639 26.11 -17.39 -20.21
C ILE A 639 26.55 -18.85 -20.30
N ASP A 640 26.11 -19.70 -19.37
CA ASP A 640 26.42 -21.14 -19.39
C ASP A 640 25.79 -21.84 -20.59
N GLU A 641 24.54 -21.52 -20.95
CA GLU A 641 23.89 -22.00 -22.16
C GLU A 641 24.69 -21.60 -23.43
N PHE A 642 25.10 -20.34 -23.54
CA PHE A 642 25.93 -19.85 -24.64
C PHE A 642 27.31 -20.52 -24.65
N GLY A 643 27.90 -20.75 -23.49
CA GLY A 643 29.14 -21.49 -23.32
C GLY A 643 29.02 -22.93 -23.80
N ASN A 644 27.96 -23.63 -23.43
CA ASN A 644 27.68 -25.00 -23.86
C ASN A 644 27.47 -25.09 -25.37
N MET A 645 26.72 -24.16 -25.96
CA MET A 645 26.56 -24.09 -27.43
C MET A 645 27.88 -23.77 -28.12
N ALA A 646 28.71 -22.89 -27.55
CA ALA A 646 30.03 -22.61 -28.08
C ALA A 646 30.95 -23.84 -27.98
N ASP A 647 30.89 -24.60 -26.89
CA ASP A 647 31.68 -25.82 -26.69
C ASP A 647 31.26 -26.95 -27.64
N GLN A 648 29.99 -27.01 -28.05
CA GLN A 648 29.54 -27.91 -29.13
C GLN A 648 30.27 -27.63 -30.45
N LEU A 649 30.68 -26.38 -30.71
CA LEU A 649 31.44 -25.97 -31.90
C LEU A 649 32.95 -26.22 -31.77
N ALA A 650 33.43 -26.80 -30.67
CA ALA A 650 34.83 -27.12 -30.50
C ALA A 650 35.30 -28.13 -31.57
N PRO A 651 36.49 -27.96 -32.18
CA PRO A 651 37.00 -28.86 -33.23
C PRO A 651 37.08 -30.34 -32.81
N GLN A 652 37.23 -30.62 -31.53
CA GLN A 652 37.22 -31.99 -31.01
C GLN A 652 35.90 -32.74 -31.26
N ASN A 653 34.77 -32.02 -31.34
CA ASN A 653 33.46 -32.62 -31.59
C ASN A 653 33.25 -32.97 -33.07
N SER A 654 34.12 -32.52 -33.98
CA SER A 654 34.08 -32.92 -35.39
C SER A 654 34.83 -34.24 -35.65
N VAL A 655 35.57 -34.77 -34.68
CA VAL A 655 36.37 -36.01 -34.85
C VAL A 655 35.53 -37.23 -35.27
N PRO A 656 34.33 -37.49 -34.70
CA PRO A 656 33.47 -38.60 -35.15
C PRO A 656 33.01 -38.47 -36.61
N TRP A 657 32.98 -37.26 -37.16
CA TRP A 657 32.61 -37.01 -38.55
C TRP A 657 33.75 -37.31 -39.52
N LEU A 658 35.01 -37.31 -39.04
CA LEU A 658 36.20 -37.61 -39.85
C LEU A 658 36.44 -39.12 -40.03
N THR A 659 35.89 -39.97 -39.15
CA THR A 659 36.08 -41.43 -39.23
C THR A 659 35.33 -42.09 -40.38
N ASP A 660 34.25 -41.46 -40.88
CA ASP A 660 33.45 -41.94 -42.02
C ASP A 660 34.02 -41.53 -43.39
N GLU A 661 34.88 -40.51 -43.45
CA GLU A 661 35.51 -40.06 -44.71
C GLU A 661 36.72 -40.92 -45.13
N LYS A 662 37.09 -41.96 -44.36
CA LYS A 662 38.09 -42.94 -44.84
C LYS A 662 37.47 -43.75 -45.99
N PRO A 663 37.98 -43.66 -47.23
CA PRO A 663 37.40 -44.38 -48.35
C PRO A 663 37.48 -45.88 -48.11
N ALA A 664 36.33 -46.56 -48.16
CA ALA A 664 36.25 -48.01 -48.13
C ALA A 664 37.22 -48.60 -49.16
N LYS A 665 38.22 -49.34 -48.69
CA LYS A 665 39.13 -50.10 -49.56
C LYS A 665 38.28 -51.08 -50.38
N LYS A 666 38.36 -50.94 -51.71
CA LYS A 666 37.70 -51.78 -52.72
C LYS A 666 37.94 -53.28 -52.41
N GLY A 667 36.88 -53.98 -52.02
CA GLY A 667 36.77 -55.44 -52.01
C GLY A 667 35.55 -55.88 -52.83
N LYS A 668 35.75 -56.87 -53.72
CA LYS A 668 34.88 -57.28 -54.84
C LYS A 668 33.44 -57.68 -54.46
N LYS A 669 32.49 -57.38 -55.36
CA LYS A 669 31.11 -57.92 -55.44
C LYS A 669 31.08 -59.46 -55.61
N PRO A 670 29.98 -60.13 -55.21
CA PRO A 670 28.94 -60.53 -56.18
C PRO A 670 27.50 -60.20 -55.67
N ILE A 671 26.64 -59.54 -56.44
CA ILE A 671 25.66 -60.02 -57.45
C ILE A 671 24.26 -60.36 -56.86
N ILE A 672 23.32 -59.42 -57.09
CA ILE A 672 21.95 -59.55 -57.64
C ILE A 672 20.91 -60.33 -56.77
N ASN A 673 19.78 -59.73 -56.35
CA ASN A 673 18.64 -59.51 -57.25
C ASN A 673 17.67 -58.38 -56.84
N THR A 674 17.13 -57.77 -57.88
CA THR A 674 16.40 -56.50 -57.98
C THR A 674 14.87 -56.70 -57.95
N ARG A 675 14.13 -55.70 -57.48
CA ARG A 675 12.90 -55.09 -58.11
C ARG A 675 12.31 -54.06 -57.13
N GLN A 676 12.51 -52.75 -57.33
CA GLN A 676 11.67 -51.83 -58.12
C GLN A 676 10.16 -51.98 -57.85
N ASN A 677 9.52 -50.98 -57.22
CA ASN A 677 8.83 -49.93 -57.97
C ASN A 677 8.29 -48.79 -57.10
N VAL A 678 8.21 -47.63 -57.75
CA VAL A 678 7.76 -46.30 -57.30
C VAL A 678 6.24 -46.15 -57.60
N ASN A 679 5.63 -45.11 -57.00
CA ASN A 679 4.25 -44.58 -57.13
C ASN A 679 3.33 -45.07 -56.00
N GLY A 680 2.58 -44.27 -55.25
CA GLY A 680 2.01 -42.93 -55.43
C GLY A 680 0.52 -42.99 -55.01
N ILE A 681 -0.03 -41.87 -54.52
CA ILE A 681 -1.49 -41.55 -54.38
C ILE A 681 -2.14 -41.64 -52.97
N MET A 682 -2.53 -40.45 -52.51
CA MET A 682 -3.74 -39.95 -51.79
C MET A 682 -4.67 -40.85 -50.96
N ASN A 683 -5.09 -40.23 -49.83
CA ASN A 683 -6.41 -40.24 -49.14
C ASN A 683 -7.09 -41.57 -48.79
N THR A 684 -7.44 -41.76 -47.51
CA THR A 684 -8.81 -41.63 -46.97
C THR A 684 -8.85 -42.06 -45.50
N GLY A 685 -9.73 -41.42 -44.72
CA GLY A 685 -9.85 -41.62 -43.28
C GLY A 685 -10.63 -42.88 -42.87
N GLY A 686 -10.76 -43.09 -41.56
CA GLY A 686 -11.61 -44.14 -41.01
C GLY A 686 -11.38 -44.41 -39.54
N ILE A 687 -12.28 -43.86 -38.73
CA ILE A 687 -12.55 -44.12 -37.32
C ILE A 687 -12.73 -45.62 -37.06
N ASP A 688 -12.14 -46.17 -35.99
CA ASP A 688 -12.97 -46.93 -35.04
C ASP A 688 -12.38 -47.12 -33.64
N SER A 689 -13.30 -47.20 -32.70
CA SER A 689 -13.15 -47.07 -31.26
C SER A 689 -13.39 -48.41 -30.56
N ARG A 690 -12.78 -48.64 -29.37
CA ARG A 690 -13.36 -49.46 -28.28
C ARG A 690 -12.53 -49.46 -26.98
N LYS A 691 -13.17 -48.92 -25.92
CA LYS A 691 -13.34 -49.42 -24.52
C LYS A 691 -12.11 -49.96 -23.77
N GLY A 692 -11.80 -49.61 -22.52
CA GLY A 692 -12.47 -48.86 -21.45
C GLY A 692 -11.96 -49.30 -20.07
N LYS A 693 -12.29 -48.51 -19.02
CA LYS A 693 -12.14 -48.73 -17.53
C LYS A 693 -10.73 -48.51 -16.93
N ARG A 694 -10.54 -48.01 -15.71
CA ARG A 694 -11.23 -47.13 -14.73
C ARG A 694 -10.35 -47.14 -13.45
N LEU A 695 -10.18 -45.99 -12.79
CA LEU A 695 -9.83 -45.75 -11.36
C LEU A 695 -8.49 -46.23 -10.76
N ASN A 696 -7.64 -45.31 -10.28
CA ASN A 696 -7.58 -44.75 -8.90
C ASN A 696 -6.20 -44.11 -8.62
N GLY A 697 -6.17 -42.95 -7.95
CA GLY A 697 -4.94 -42.22 -7.57
C GLY A 697 -4.22 -42.79 -6.33
N PRO A 698 -3.60 -41.94 -5.50
CA PRO A 698 -2.40 -41.11 -5.75
C PRO A 698 -1.25 -41.57 -4.82
N ILE A 699 0.03 -41.40 -5.15
CA ILE A 699 1.12 -41.44 -4.13
C ILE A 699 2.33 -40.62 -4.55
N ASN A 700 2.79 -39.89 -3.53
CA ASN A 700 4.02 -39.16 -3.29
C ASN A 700 5.32 -39.54 -4.01
N ILE A 701 6.09 -38.48 -4.19
CA ILE A 701 7.54 -38.38 -4.31
C ILE A 701 8.24 -39.20 -3.21
N SER A 702 9.09 -40.13 -3.61
CA SER A 702 10.37 -40.36 -2.94
C SER A 702 11.40 -40.94 -3.91
N THR A 703 12.61 -40.47 -3.67
CA THR A 703 13.91 -40.72 -4.29
C THR A 703 14.31 -42.19 -4.42
N ASN A 704 15.20 -42.41 -5.40
CA ASN A 704 16.00 -43.61 -5.72
C ASN A 704 15.43 -44.55 -6.79
N ASN A 705 16.00 -44.44 -8.00
CA ASN A 705 16.08 -45.56 -8.94
C ASN A 705 17.48 -45.63 -9.56
N LYS A 706 18.33 -46.47 -8.97
CA LYS A 706 19.27 -47.29 -9.76
C LYS A 706 18.42 -48.38 -10.41
N PHE A 707 18.25 -48.34 -11.72
CA PHE A 707 17.97 -49.56 -12.48
C PHE A 707 18.70 -49.55 -13.81
N THR A 708 19.44 -50.64 -13.97
CA THR A 708 20.20 -51.14 -15.11
C THR A 708 19.41 -51.10 -16.42
N LEU A 709 20.00 -50.51 -17.46
CA LEU A 709 19.56 -50.66 -18.85
C LEU A 709 20.33 -51.81 -19.51
N SER A 710 19.56 -52.77 -20.01
CA SER A 710 19.99 -53.83 -20.91
C SER A 710 20.40 -53.28 -22.27
N ASN A 711 21.59 -53.66 -22.72
CA ASN A 711 22.14 -53.46 -24.06
C ASN A 711 21.18 -53.97 -25.16
N ASN A 712 20.79 -53.08 -26.08
CA ASN A 712 20.94 -53.21 -27.54
C ASN A 712 20.02 -52.22 -28.26
N MET A 713 20.52 -51.00 -28.45
CA MET A 713 20.11 -50.09 -29.53
C MET A 713 21.37 -49.31 -29.91
N SER A 714 21.78 -49.42 -31.16
CA SER A 714 22.87 -48.64 -31.75
C SER A 714 22.54 -47.15 -31.68
N PHE A 715 23.15 -46.44 -30.73
CA PHE A 715 23.09 -44.99 -30.64
C PHE A 715 24.01 -44.36 -31.69
N ASP A 716 23.44 -43.90 -32.79
CA ASP A 716 24.06 -42.90 -33.66
C ASP A 716 23.45 -41.54 -33.29
N SER A 717 23.89 -40.95 -32.16
CA SER A 717 23.46 -39.61 -31.74
C SER A 717 24.50 -38.58 -32.14
N ARG A 718 24.63 -38.35 -33.45
CA ARG A 718 25.32 -37.18 -33.99
C ARG A 718 24.46 -35.94 -33.71
N PHE A 719 24.78 -35.24 -32.63
CA PHE A 719 24.15 -33.94 -32.34
C PHE A 719 24.64 -32.90 -33.36
N ILE A 720 23.73 -32.31 -34.12
CA ILE A 720 24.03 -31.25 -35.09
C ILE A 720 23.74 -29.91 -34.41
N PRO A 721 24.75 -29.06 -34.13
CA PRO A 721 24.53 -27.72 -33.59
C PRO A 721 23.56 -26.92 -34.47
N GLY A 722 22.60 -26.25 -33.85
CA GLY A 722 21.53 -25.51 -34.51
C GLY A 722 20.18 -26.23 -34.53
N VAL A 723 20.13 -27.55 -34.29
CA VAL A 723 18.86 -28.30 -34.18
C VAL A 723 18.06 -27.83 -32.95
N GLU A 724 18.75 -27.48 -31.87
CA GLU A 724 18.13 -26.92 -30.65
C GLU A 724 17.39 -25.59 -30.90
N SER A 725 17.74 -24.88 -31.98
CA SER A 725 17.12 -23.62 -32.37
C SER A 725 15.95 -23.80 -33.35
N PHE A 726 15.73 -25.00 -33.90
CA PHE A 726 14.64 -25.27 -34.83
C PHE A 726 13.31 -25.48 -34.07
N ARG A 727 12.61 -24.37 -33.82
CA ARG A 727 11.33 -24.38 -33.09
C ARG A 727 10.16 -24.79 -33.96
N THR A 728 9.44 -25.82 -33.53
CA THR A 728 8.20 -26.31 -34.15
C THR A 728 6.94 -25.72 -33.50
N ASN A 729 6.91 -25.58 -32.16
CA ASN A 729 5.80 -25.02 -31.39
C ASN A 729 6.30 -24.04 -30.30
N ARG A 730 5.55 -22.96 -30.04
CA ARG A 730 5.84 -21.98 -28.96
C ARG A 730 5.28 -22.39 -27.61
N GLU A 731 4.32 -23.32 -27.56
CA GLU A 731 3.80 -23.87 -26.31
C GLU A 731 4.84 -24.76 -25.61
N GLU A 732 5.73 -25.38 -26.38
CA GLU A 732 6.87 -26.14 -25.88
C GLU A 732 7.99 -25.17 -25.47
N GLN A 733 7.96 -24.75 -24.20
CA GLN A 733 8.96 -23.85 -23.64
C GLN A 733 10.23 -24.61 -23.26
N THR A 734 11.36 -24.24 -23.88
CA THR A 734 12.69 -24.70 -23.50
C THR A 734 13.18 -24.01 -22.22
N ILE A 735 14.29 -24.47 -21.66
CA ILE A 735 14.93 -23.78 -20.52
C ILE A 735 15.35 -22.36 -20.94
N ASN A 736 15.96 -22.21 -22.12
CA ASN A 736 16.37 -20.92 -22.68
C ASN A 736 15.17 -19.95 -22.82
N ASP A 737 13.99 -20.44 -23.19
CA ASP A 737 12.77 -19.61 -23.26
C ASP A 737 12.39 -19.04 -21.91
N LYS A 738 12.42 -19.88 -20.87
CA LYS A 738 12.08 -19.48 -19.50
C LYS A 738 13.12 -18.52 -18.94
N THR A 739 14.41 -18.79 -19.19
CA THR A 739 15.53 -17.93 -18.80
C THR A 739 15.43 -16.56 -19.46
N LEU A 740 15.25 -16.51 -20.78
CA LEU A 740 15.12 -15.26 -21.53
C LEU A 740 13.86 -14.49 -21.13
N PHE A 741 12.73 -15.18 -20.94
CA PHE A 741 11.51 -14.54 -20.47
C PHE A 741 11.74 -13.89 -19.11
N GLY A 742 12.26 -14.64 -18.12
CA GLY A 742 12.56 -14.12 -16.78
C GLY A 742 13.51 -12.92 -16.81
N LEU A 743 14.60 -13.03 -17.58
CA LEU A 743 15.56 -11.95 -17.78
C LEU A 743 14.91 -10.70 -18.35
N SER A 744 14.13 -10.84 -19.43
CA SER A 744 13.46 -9.71 -20.09
C SER A 744 12.46 -8.99 -19.17
N GLN A 745 11.72 -9.75 -18.35
CA GLN A 745 10.75 -9.16 -17.41
C GLN A 745 11.45 -8.38 -16.30
N LEU A 746 12.52 -8.93 -15.71
CA LEU A 746 13.27 -8.24 -14.65
C LEU A 746 14.06 -7.04 -15.19
N CYS A 747 14.63 -7.13 -16.38
CA CYS A 747 15.30 -5.99 -17.02
C CYS A 747 14.32 -4.85 -17.30
N TYR A 748 13.10 -5.15 -17.74
CA TYR A 748 12.04 -4.14 -17.85
C TYR A 748 11.75 -3.47 -16.51
N SER A 749 11.64 -4.28 -15.44
CA SER A 749 11.39 -3.79 -14.08
C SER A 749 12.45 -2.78 -13.63
N VAL A 750 13.74 -3.12 -13.78
CA VAL A 750 14.87 -2.25 -13.38
C VAL A 750 14.97 -0.98 -14.22
N ASN A 751 14.55 -1.01 -15.49
CA ASN A 751 14.52 0.16 -16.36
C ASN A 751 13.38 1.14 -16.05
N HIS A 752 12.38 0.73 -15.27
CA HIS A 752 11.16 1.52 -15.07
C HIS A 752 11.43 2.86 -14.38
N HIS A 753 12.22 2.82 -13.30
CA HIS A 753 12.62 4.01 -12.54
C HIS A 753 14.11 4.27 -12.72
N ARG A 754 14.45 5.48 -13.17
CA ARG A 754 15.86 5.91 -13.30
C ARG A 754 16.54 6.04 -11.94
N GLU A 755 15.82 6.64 -11.00
CA GLU A 755 16.29 6.92 -9.64
C GLU A 755 15.10 6.87 -8.68
N LEU A 756 15.36 6.42 -7.46
CA LEU A 756 14.39 6.37 -6.37
C LEU A 756 14.90 7.27 -5.25
N LEU A 757 14.16 8.33 -4.95
CA LEU A 757 14.44 9.21 -3.81
C LEU A 757 13.80 8.62 -2.56
N VAL A 758 14.61 8.07 -1.65
CA VAL A 758 14.16 7.46 -0.40
C VAL A 758 14.90 8.10 0.77
N PHE A 759 14.20 8.91 1.56
CA PHE A 759 14.74 9.56 2.76
C PHE A 759 16.12 10.22 2.53
N ASP A 760 16.12 11.29 1.73
CA ASP A 760 17.30 12.08 1.36
C ASP A 760 18.42 11.30 0.64
N GLN A 761 18.15 10.06 0.21
CA GLN A 761 19.08 9.22 -0.54
C GLN A 761 18.55 8.96 -1.94
N VAL A 762 19.43 9.03 -2.93
CA VAL A 762 19.15 8.65 -4.31
C VAL A 762 19.66 7.23 -4.53
N ILE A 763 18.74 6.31 -4.80
CA ILE A 763 19.04 4.90 -5.08
C ILE A 763 18.80 4.67 -6.56
N ASN A 764 19.82 4.21 -7.29
CA ASN A 764 19.73 3.89 -8.71
C ASN A 764 19.74 2.36 -8.91
N PRO A 765 18.59 1.73 -9.26
CA PRO A 765 18.50 0.29 -9.45
C PRO A 765 19.47 -0.25 -10.52
N ARG A 766 19.75 0.52 -11.57
CA ARG A 766 20.64 0.11 -12.67
C ARG A 766 22.11 0.10 -12.25
N GLU A 767 22.50 1.02 -11.38
CA GLU A 767 23.86 1.06 -10.84
C GLU A 767 24.13 -0.12 -9.91
N ILE A 768 23.16 -0.46 -9.05
CA ILE A 768 23.22 -1.67 -8.21
C ILE A 768 23.37 -2.92 -9.09
N LEU A 769 22.57 -3.04 -10.15
CA LEU A 769 22.69 -4.14 -11.11
C LEU A 769 24.08 -4.18 -11.78
N GLN A 770 24.58 -3.04 -12.26
CA GLN A 770 25.87 -2.98 -12.94
C GLN A 770 27.02 -3.41 -12.02
N ASN A 771 27.00 -2.97 -10.76
CA ASN A 771 27.99 -3.37 -9.75
C ASN A 771 27.92 -4.87 -9.44
N GLU A 772 26.71 -5.43 -9.33
CA GLU A 772 26.52 -6.86 -9.08
C GLU A 772 27.00 -7.71 -10.27
N ILE A 773 26.66 -7.34 -11.51
CA ILE A 773 27.16 -8.01 -12.72
C ILE A 773 28.69 -7.97 -12.75
N GLN A 774 29.30 -6.81 -12.47
CA GLN A 774 30.75 -6.66 -12.43
C GLN A 774 31.38 -7.62 -11.42
N PHE A 775 30.88 -7.65 -10.18
CA PHE A 775 31.39 -8.53 -9.13
C PHE A 775 31.31 -10.01 -9.52
N ARG A 776 30.16 -10.46 -10.01
CA ARG A 776 29.93 -11.86 -10.39
C ARG A 776 30.80 -12.31 -11.57
N ILE A 777 31.10 -11.42 -12.52
CA ILE A 777 31.96 -11.77 -13.65
C ILE A 777 33.41 -11.91 -13.20
N ILE A 778 33.89 -11.04 -12.32
CA ILE A 778 35.24 -11.17 -11.75
C ILE A 778 35.38 -12.54 -11.05
N ASP A 779 34.38 -12.91 -10.25
CA ASP A 779 34.33 -14.23 -9.61
C ASP A 779 34.28 -15.38 -10.64
N LEU A 780 33.44 -15.28 -11.69
CA LEU A 780 33.35 -16.30 -12.74
C LEU A 780 34.69 -16.47 -13.48
N LEU A 781 35.33 -15.38 -13.89
CA LEU A 781 36.62 -15.43 -14.59
C LEU A 781 37.72 -15.98 -13.67
N SER A 782 37.69 -15.64 -12.37
CA SER A 782 38.59 -16.24 -11.39
C SER A 782 38.39 -17.76 -11.31
N SER A 783 37.14 -18.25 -11.34
CA SER A 783 36.82 -19.68 -11.32
C SER A 783 37.37 -20.41 -12.54
N TYR A 784 37.38 -19.77 -13.72
CA TYR A 784 37.95 -20.35 -14.93
C TYR A 784 39.48 -20.46 -14.90
N SER A 785 40.13 -19.60 -14.12
CA SER A 785 41.57 -19.63 -13.86
C SER A 785 41.97 -20.48 -12.64
N SER A 786 41.00 -20.93 -11.84
CA SER A 786 41.22 -21.67 -10.60
C SER A 786 41.59 -23.13 -10.88
N PHE A 787 42.68 -23.58 -10.29
CA PHE A 787 43.12 -24.97 -10.36
C PHE A 787 42.19 -25.85 -9.50
N ALA A 788 41.29 -26.62 -10.12
CA ALA A 788 40.43 -27.55 -9.39
C ALA A 788 41.27 -28.71 -8.80
N SER A 789 41.53 -28.69 -7.49
CA SER A 789 42.06 -29.85 -6.76
C SER A 789 40.90 -30.76 -6.33
N HIS A 790 40.41 -31.58 -7.25
CA HIS A 790 39.68 -32.78 -6.88
C HIS A 790 40.67 -33.94 -6.85
N ASP A 791 40.85 -34.50 -5.66
CA ASP A 791 41.70 -35.64 -5.30
C ASP A 791 43.21 -35.41 -5.21
N ASN A 792 43.77 -35.85 -4.09
CA ASN A 792 45.15 -35.63 -3.60
C ASN A 792 46.25 -36.34 -4.42
N THR A 793 46.06 -36.63 -5.70
CA THR A 793 47.12 -37.18 -6.55
C THR A 793 46.89 -36.81 -8.02
N SER A 794 47.89 -36.15 -8.61
CA SER A 794 48.12 -35.84 -10.04
C SER A 794 47.56 -34.51 -10.60
N GLU A 795 48.51 -33.63 -10.95
CA GLU A 795 48.48 -32.46 -11.85
C GLU A 795 47.35 -31.43 -11.72
N SER A 796 47.73 -30.19 -11.37
CA SER A 796 46.86 -29.02 -11.51
C SER A 796 46.55 -28.76 -12.99
N LEU A 797 45.46 -29.32 -13.50
CA LEU A 797 45.02 -29.10 -14.88
C LEU A 797 44.47 -27.67 -15.01
N ALA A 798 45.27 -26.79 -15.59
CA ALA A 798 44.80 -25.49 -16.07
C ALA A 798 43.93 -25.69 -17.33
N SER A 799 42.80 -24.98 -17.39
CA SER A 799 41.94 -24.92 -18.58
C SER A 799 42.73 -24.41 -19.79
N LYS A 800 42.52 -25.01 -20.98
CA LYS A 800 43.23 -24.58 -22.20
C LYS A 800 42.86 -23.12 -22.53
N PRO A 801 43.82 -22.24 -22.83
CA PRO A 801 43.53 -20.83 -23.17
C PRO A 801 42.51 -20.67 -24.31
N SER A 802 42.47 -21.60 -25.28
CA SER A 802 41.51 -21.59 -26.38
C SER A 802 40.08 -21.93 -25.96
N GLU A 803 39.91 -22.76 -24.93
CA GLU A 803 38.61 -23.09 -24.34
C GLU A 803 38.12 -21.96 -23.44
N LEU A 804 39.04 -21.40 -22.64
CA LEU A 804 38.79 -20.20 -21.85
C LEU A 804 38.34 -19.03 -22.73
N LEU A 805 39.08 -18.73 -23.80
CA LEU A 805 38.73 -17.65 -24.73
C LEU A 805 37.36 -17.88 -25.40
N ARG A 806 36.99 -19.15 -25.67
CA ARG A 806 35.67 -19.47 -26.23
C ARG A 806 34.55 -19.15 -25.24
N ARG A 807 34.70 -19.53 -23.97
CA ARG A 807 33.74 -19.22 -22.90
C ARG A 807 33.68 -17.74 -22.59
N VAL A 808 34.81 -17.03 -22.58
CA VAL A 808 34.86 -15.56 -22.44
C VAL A 808 34.13 -14.86 -23.59
N ARG A 809 34.28 -15.33 -24.83
CA ARG A 809 33.51 -14.79 -25.97
C ARG A 809 32.01 -15.05 -25.84
N ALA A 810 31.61 -16.24 -25.37
CA ALA A 810 30.21 -16.56 -25.09
C ALA A 810 29.61 -15.62 -24.01
N LEU A 811 30.36 -15.38 -22.93
CA LEU A 811 30.05 -14.40 -21.90
C LEU A 811 29.85 -12.99 -22.50
N MET A 812 30.80 -12.51 -23.31
CA MET A 812 30.70 -11.19 -23.95
C MET A 812 29.45 -11.09 -24.82
N ASN A 813 29.13 -12.12 -25.60
CA ASN A 813 27.93 -12.13 -26.42
C ASN A 813 26.64 -12.06 -25.59
N ALA A 814 26.57 -12.77 -24.46
CA ALA A 814 25.42 -12.71 -23.56
C ALA A 814 25.24 -11.33 -22.92
N LEU A 815 26.34 -10.64 -22.59
CA LEU A 815 26.30 -9.27 -22.06
C LEU A 815 25.92 -8.23 -23.11
N ILE A 816 26.39 -8.37 -24.35
CA ILE A 816 25.95 -7.50 -25.45
C ILE A 816 24.45 -7.70 -25.70
N ASP A 817 23.95 -8.93 -25.64
CA ASP A 817 22.52 -9.22 -25.75
C ASP A 817 21.70 -8.59 -24.60
N LEU A 818 22.27 -8.53 -23.38
CA LEU A 818 21.65 -7.89 -22.22
C LEU A 818 21.40 -6.38 -22.41
N GLU A 819 22.26 -5.68 -23.15
CA GLU A 819 22.11 -4.24 -23.45
C GLU A 819 20.79 -3.93 -24.19
N ASN A 820 20.26 -4.89 -24.95
CA ASN A 820 18.95 -4.77 -25.61
C ASN A 820 17.78 -4.76 -24.62
N HIS A 821 17.99 -5.25 -23.40
CA HIS A 821 16.97 -5.41 -22.38
C HIS A 821 17.07 -4.38 -21.25
N VAL A 822 18.28 -3.96 -20.89
CA VAL A 822 18.54 -3.02 -19.80
C VAL A 822 19.54 -1.95 -20.20
N CYS A 823 19.28 -0.69 -19.84
CA CYS A 823 20.16 0.43 -20.17
C CYS A 823 21.36 0.49 -19.21
N ILE A 824 22.39 -0.32 -19.47
CA ILE A 824 23.65 -0.37 -18.72
C ILE A 824 24.86 -0.15 -19.64
N ASP A 825 25.96 0.35 -19.09
CA ASP A 825 27.20 0.54 -19.84
C ASP A 825 28.03 -0.76 -19.90
N VAL A 826 27.71 -1.61 -20.87
CA VAL A 826 28.42 -2.88 -21.09
C VAL A 826 29.89 -2.67 -21.47
N ILE A 827 30.21 -1.60 -22.22
CA ILE A 827 31.58 -1.29 -22.64
C ILE A 827 32.43 -0.88 -21.43
N GLY A 828 31.90 -0.04 -20.55
CA GLY A 828 32.52 0.32 -19.28
C GLY A 828 32.73 -0.90 -18.38
N LEU A 829 31.77 -1.81 -18.35
CA LEU A 829 31.88 -3.07 -17.60
C LEU A 829 33.00 -3.98 -18.15
N PHE A 830 33.06 -4.18 -19.47
CA PHE A 830 34.16 -4.93 -20.10
C PHE A 830 35.52 -4.31 -19.82
N SER A 831 35.62 -2.99 -19.97
CA SER A 831 36.86 -2.25 -19.77
C SER A 831 37.36 -2.43 -18.33
N THR A 832 36.47 -2.36 -17.34
CA THR A 832 36.82 -2.51 -15.94
C THR A 832 37.24 -3.94 -15.61
N VAL A 833 36.40 -4.92 -15.95
CA VAL A 833 36.62 -6.33 -15.56
C VAL A 833 37.83 -6.93 -16.28
N PHE A 834 37.91 -6.80 -17.61
CA PHE A 834 39.02 -7.42 -18.35
C PHE A 834 40.36 -6.74 -18.09
N THR A 835 40.39 -5.42 -17.88
CA THR A 835 41.63 -4.73 -17.50
C THR A 835 42.13 -5.21 -16.14
N GLN A 836 41.24 -5.42 -15.16
CA GLN A 836 41.63 -5.97 -13.86
C GLN A 836 42.24 -7.37 -13.98
N HIS A 837 41.70 -8.25 -14.83
CA HIS A 837 42.28 -9.58 -15.05
C HIS A 837 43.61 -9.59 -15.82
N THR A 838 44.08 -8.46 -16.35
CA THR A 838 45.45 -8.33 -16.86
C THR A 838 46.49 -8.10 -15.76
N GLN A 839 46.04 -7.75 -14.55
CA GLN A 839 46.91 -7.45 -13.42
C GLN A 839 47.23 -8.72 -12.61
N PRO A 840 48.38 -8.76 -11.92
CA PRO A 840 48.76 -9.91 -11.11
C PRO A 840 47.88 -10.10 -9.86
N VAL A 841 47.19 -9.04 -9.41
CA VAL A 841 46.23 -9.04 -8.30
C VAL A 841 45.03 -8.21 -8.72
N ASP A 842 43.83 -8.68 -8.41
CA ASP A 842 42.62 -7.90 -8.63
C ASP A 842 42.54 -6.71 -7.64
N ALA A 843 41.67 -5.73 -7.92
CA ALA A 843 41.56 -4.54 -7.07
C ALA A 843 40.71 -4.74 -5.79
N PHE A 844 40.10 -5.93 -5.62
CA PHE A 844 39.12 -6.23 -4.59
C PHE A 844 39.60 -7.28 -3.57
N ARG A 845 40.83 -7.82 -3.73
CA ARG A 845 41.50 -8.76 -2.82
C ARG A 845 42.88 -8.29 -2.35
#